data_AF-A0A5N6RB49-F1
#
_entry.id   AF-A0A5N6RB49-F1
#
_cell.length_a   1.000
_cell.length_b   1.000
_cell.length_c   1.000
_cell.angle_alpha   90.00
_cell.angle_beta   90.00
_cell.angle_gamma   90.00
#
_symmetry.space_group_name_H-M   'P 1'
#
loop_
_entity.id
_entity.type
_entity.pdbx_description
1 polymer ?
#
loop_
_entity_poly.entity_id
_entity_poly.type
_entity_poly.pdbx_seq_one_letter_code
_entity_poly.pdbx_strand_id
1 'polypeptide(L)'
;MLSKKASCESHGQDSSYFLGWQEYEKNSYHELSFDLLESWLESNSDVLALKRKGRSVFRELALFQDYHGFPDFKNRLVEFMAKLRGFKVAFDPNKLVLTAGATSANEILMFCLAEPGEAFLLPTPYYPGFDRDLKWRTGVEIVPIHCTSSNDFRITACALEDAYQQAEKLNLKVKGVLVTNPSNPLGTTMNREELNHLIDFAITKKIHVISDEIYSGTVFDSPSFTSIAEALMEASSDDADICNRIHIVYSLSKDLGLPGFRVGMIYSYNETVVAAATKMSSFGLVSSQTQHLLSNMLSDKKFTGKYVKENQRRIRRRKEMLVAGLRGAGIKCLKSNAGLFCWVDMRHLLSSDTFEAEKELWKRILFGFGLNISPGSSCHCSEPGWFRMCFANISQETLRVALRRVEALVESTSTTSGAGGDNCNHHHHRRTVRNSRRSWFVPSPSWIVKAWETTEEEMLAVGGMDAVVFLRAVVFSIRIFSIAAVICFLLVLPVNYYGQEMRHKQIPSESLEVFTIENVKEGSKWLWAHCLALYIITCSACILLYFEYKSIAKMRLEYFTQSPPKPSHFTVLVRAIPQSSQESYSDSVKKFFTNYHASSYLSHQMVLRSGRVQKLMTDAEKMYLVFKAASLEQNCKPNSIQCGLCGGPTHSFNILSSETDSDKGKTGFGDLDLATIRKECPAAFVFFKTRYAAIVAAQVLQSSNPMLWVTDLAPEPHDVYWSNLCIPYRQLWIRKIGTLVAAIAFMFVFLIPVTFVQGLTQLEQLQATFPFLRGLLKKKYVSQLVTGYLPSVILILALYTVPPTMMLFSAVEGSISRSERKKSACCKVLYFTIWNVFFVNIFTGSVISQLNVFSSVKDIPAQLAKAVPRQASFFVTYVLTSGWASLSCEVMQFFALFCNLVKRFVLRTNDDSSNATFSFPYHTEAPRLLLFGFLGFTCSILAPLILPVLLIYFSLAYLVYKNQILNVYVPKYESGGQFWPIVHITTIFSLVLSQIIALGVFGIKRSSVASGFTIPLIICTLLFNEYCRQRFLPVFKNNAAEVLIEMDRKDEQSGRMEEIHQQLHSAYCQFNVISQELCRSQCLNNQGEGDSSLDPEKLKSGNEPSQLNGSCTVHSNLDIAETRKK
;
A
#
# COMPACT_ATOMS: atom_id res chain seq x y z
N MET A 1 -5.66 0.65 24.92
CA MET A 1 -4.31 0.94 25.44
C MET A 1 -3.51 -0.34 25.39
N LEU A 2 -2.32 -0.32 24.77
CA LEU A 2 -1.39 -1.45 24.84
C LEU A 2 -0.61 -1.38 26.16
N SER A 3 -0.12 -2.52 26.66
CA SER A 3 0.72 -2.53 27.87
C SER A 3 2.02 -1.76 27.62
N LYS A 4 2.58 -1.11 28.66
CA LYS A 4 3.88 -0.42 28.55
C LYS A 4 4.98 -1.30 27.95
N LYS A 5 4.90 -2.60 28.21
CA LYS A 5 5.82 -3.62 27.68
C LYS A 5 5.63 -3.84 26.18
N ALA A 6 4.39 -3.87 25.69
CA ALA A 6 4.05 -4.00 24.27
C ALA A 6 4.23 -2.69 23.46
N SER A 7 4.28 -1.53 24.13
CA SER A 7 4.49 -0.22 23.51
C SER A 7 5.90 0.34 23.66
N CYS A 8 6.85 -0.42 24.19
CA CYS A 8 8.23 0.03 24.42
C CYS A 8 9.05 -0.08 23.12
N GLU A 9 9.79 0.99 22.77
CA GLU A 9 10.70 1.03 21.60
C GLU A 9 11.89 0.04 21.72
N SER A 10 12.09 -0.56 22.90
CA SER A 10 13.12 -1.57 23.15
C SER A 10 12.89 -2.91 22.44
N HIS A 11 11.81 -3.06 21.66
CA HIS A 11 11.50 -4.30 20.93
C HIS A 11 12.51 -4.61 19.82
N GLY A 12 13.35 -3.65 19.44
CA GLY A 12 14.43 -3.84 18.46
C GLY A 12 13.96 -3.88 17.00
N GLN A 13 12.65 -3.84 16.73
CA GLN A 13 12.07 -3.75 15.38
C GLN A 13 12.56 -2.51 14.59
N ASP A 14 12.95 -1.45 15.29
CA ASP A 14 13.48 -0.22 14.69
C ASP A 14 15.02 -0.24 14.49
N SER A 15 15.68 -1.36 14.81
CA SER A 15 17.14 -1.50 14.60
C SER A 15 17.50 -1.70 13.13
N SER A 16 18.73 -1.35 12.75
CA SER A 16 19.28 -1.59 11.40
C SER A 16 19.26 -3.07 11.01
N TYR A 17 19.29 -3.98 11.99
CA TYR A 17 19.12 -5.41 11.75
C TYR A 17 17.73 -5.75 11.21
N PHE A 18 16.66 -5.23 11.83
CA PHE A 18 15.28 -5.53 11.45
C PHE A 18 14.82 -4.76 10.21
N LEU A 19 15.36 -3.56 9.96
CA LEU A 19 15.17 -2.85 8.68
C LEU A 19 15.63 -3.70 7.49
N GLY A 20 16.79 -4.34 7.60
CA GLY A 20 17.26 -5.30 6.59
C GLY A 20 16.32 -6.50 6.45
N TRP A 21 15.74 -6.98 7.55
CA TRP A 21 14.79 -8.09 7.53
C TRP A 21 13.44 -7.74 6.89
N GLN A 22 12.90 -6.53 7.13
CA GLN A 22 11.69 -6.03 6.47
C GLN A 22 11.86 -5.90 4.95
N GLU A 23 13.03 -5.48 4.49
CA GLU A 23 13.34 -5.45 3.05
C GLU A 23 13.48 -6.85 2.45
N TYR A 24 13.90 -7.84 3.25
CA TYR A 24 13.93 -9.25 2.84
C TYR A 24 12.53 -9.85 2.67
N GLU A 25 11.58 -9.60 3.58
CA GLU A 25 10.20 -10.11 3.45
C GLU A 25 9.53 -9.66 2.15
N LYS A 26 9.90 -8.49 1.63
CA LYS A 26 9.41 -7.96 0.35
C LYS A 26 9.94 -8.73 -0.87
N ASN A 27 11.04 -9.49 -0.75
CA ASN A 27 11.70 -10.21 -1.84
C ASN A 27 12.34 -11.53 -1.35
N SER A 28 11.50 -12.55 -1.12
CA SER A 28 11.96 -13.87 -0.67
C SER A 28 12.66 -14.65 -1.80
N TYR A 29 13.87 -15.18 -1.56
CA TYR A 29 14.64 -16.00 -2.51
C TYR A 29 14.85 -17.45 -2.03
N HIS A 30 15.23 -18.33 -2.97
CA HIS A 30 15.36 -19.78 -2.84
C HIS A 30 16.33 -20.27 -1.74
N GLU A 31 15.89 -21.31 -1.01
CA GLU A 31 16.67 -21.99 0.03
C GLU A 31 17.55 -23.14 -0.53
N LEU A 32 18.78 -23.26 -0.03
CA LEU A 32 19.90 -23.96 -0.68
C LEU A 32 19.74 -25.48 -0.91
N SER A 33 18.93 -26.16 -0.10
CA SER A 33 18.84 -27.63 -0.05
C SER A 33 17.39 -28.16 -0.04
N PHE A 34 16.43 -27.34 -0.51
CA PHE A 34 15.01 -27.69 -0.49
C PHE A 34 14.65 -28.80 -1.46
N ASP A 35 15.34 -28.89 -2.59
CA ASP A 35 15.22 -29.98 -3.56
C ASP A 35 15.36 -31.38 -2.91
N LEU A 36 16.22 -31.53 -1.91
CA LEU A 36 16.37 -32.79 -1.18
C LEU A 36 15.16 -33.09 -0.30
N LEU A 37 14.62 -32.07 0.37
CA LEU A 37 13.45 -32.19 1.24
C LEU A 37 12.19 -32.48 0.42
N GLU A 38 11.99 -31.73 -0.67
CA GLU A 38 10.87 -31.91 -1.61
C GLU A 38 10.89 -33.32 -2.21
N SER A 39 12.05 -33.78 -2.69
CA SER A 39 12.19 -35.14 -3.22
C SER A 39 11.89 -36.23 -2.19
N TRP A 40 12.27 -36.00 -0.92
CA TRP A 40 11.91 -36.92 0.17
C TRP A 40 10.41 -36.91 0.45
N LEU A 41 9.77 -35.74 0.47
CA LEU A 41 8.33 -35.60 0.67
C LEU A 41 7.52 -36.26 -0.44
N GLU A 42 7.92 -36.08 -1.71
CA GLU A 42 7.30 -36.74 -2.87
C GLU A 42 7.36 -38.27 -2.75
N SER A 43 8.50 -38.80 -2.28
CA SER A 43 8.70 -40.23 -2.08
C SER A 43 7.98 -40.79 -0.84
N ASN A 44 7.50 -39.93 0.06
CA ASN A 44 6.88 -40.28 1.34
C ASN A 44 5.51 -39.59 1.54
N SER A 45 4.71 -39.55 0.47
CA SER A 45 3.39 -38.87 0.45
C SER A 45 2.41 -39.38 1.52
N ASP A 46 2.53 -40.63 1.94
CA ASP A 46 1.75 -41.20 3.05
C ASP A 46 1.92 -40.42 4.36
N VAL A 47 3.11 -39.89 4.64
CA VAL A 47 3.38 -39.09 5.85
C VAL A 47 2.62 -37.76 5.81
N LEU A 48 2.54 -37.12 4.63
CA LEU A 48 1.74 -35.91 4.42
C LEU A 48 0.24 -36.19 4.48
N ALA A 49 -0.19 -37.36 4.00
CA ALA A 49 -1.57 -37.83 4.08
C ALA A 49 -1.98 -38.31 5.50
N LEU A 50 -1.10 -38.17 6.49
CA LEU A 50 -1.28 -38.65 7.87
C LEU A 50 -1.64 -40.15 7.89
N LYS A 51 -0.89 -40.95 7.12
CA LYS A 51 -1.02 -42.41 7.06
C LYS A 51 0.23 -43.09 7.58
N ARG A 52 0.03 -44.20 8.30
CA ARG A 52 1.08 -45.13 8.70
C ARG A 52 0.68 -46.52 8.21
N LYS A 53 1.48 -47.09 7.29
CA LYS A 53 1.20 -48.39 6.65
C LYS A 53 -0.21 -48.44 6.01
N GLY A 54 -0.59 -47.38 5.29
CA GLY A 54 -1.89 -47.27 4.61
C GLY A 54 -3.11 -46.96 5.51
N ARG A 55 -2.96 -46.93 6.84
CA ARG A 55 -4.03 -46.56 7.78
C ARG A 55 -3.89 -45.10 8.21
N SER A 56 -5.01 -44.38 8.35
CA SER A 56 -5.01 -43.01 8.87
C SER A 56 -4.58 -42.99 10.34
N VAL A 57 -3.65 -42.10 10.68
CA VAL A 57 -3.24 -41.77 12.05
C VAL A 57 -3.84 -40.44 12.52
N PHE A 58 -4.77 -39.85 11.76
CA PHE A 58 -5.38 -38.55 12.09
C PHE A 58 -5.95 -38.52 13.51
N ARG A 59 -6.69 -39.57 13.90
CA ARG A 59 -7.29 -39.66 15.24
C ARG A 59 -6.24 -39.68 16.35
N GLU A 60 -5.07 -40.27 16.12
CA GLU A 60 -3.96 -40.27 17.10
C GLU A 60 -3.34 -38.87 17.24
N LEU A 61 -3.24 -38.13 16.12
CA LEU A 61 -2.61 -36.81 16.07
C LEU A 61 -3.53 -35.65 16.47
N ALA A 62 -4.85 -35.82 16.33
CA ALA A 62 -5.86 -34.79 16.58
C ALA A 62 -6.26 -34.67 18.07
N LEU A 63 -5.86 -35.62 18.91
CA LEU A 63 -6.14 -35.58 20.36
C LEU A 63 -5.21 -34.59 21.09
N PHE A 64 -5.57 -34.24 22.33
CA PHE A 64 -4.73 -33.38 23.18
C PHE A 64 -3.30 -33.89 23.25
N GLN A 65 -2.36 -33.02 22.87
CA GLN A 65 -0.95 -33.34 22.83
C GLN A 65 -0.33 -33.22 24.23
N ASP A 66 0.48 -34.21 24.62
CA ASP A 66 1.31 -34.14 25.81
C ASP A 66 2.30 -32.95 25.73
N TYR A 67 2.43 -32.20 26.82
CA TYR A 67 3.40 -31.10 26.97
C TYR A 67 4.85 -31.57 26.82
N HIS A 68 5.13 -32.85 27.10
CA HIS A 68 6.45 -33.45 26.88
C HIS A 68 6.77 -33.69 25.39
N GLY A 69 5.76 -33.69 24.51
CA GLY A 69 5.90 -34.05 23.10
C GLY A 69 5.91 -35.55 22.83
N PHE A 70 5.87 -35.94 21.56
CA PHE A 70 5.81 -37.34 21.17
C PHE A 70 7.12 -38.08 21.45
N PRO A 71 7.09 -39.23 22.17
CA PRO A 71 8.28 -40.01 22.45
C PRO A 71 9.06 -40.38 21.19
N ASP A 72 8.36 -40.80 20.13
CA ASP A 72 8.96 -41.13 18.83
C ASP A 72 9.81 -39.96 18.31
N PHE A 73 9.27 -38.74 18.34
CA PHE A 73 9.99 -37.58 17.83
C PHE A 73 11.20 -37.24 18.69
N LYS A 74 11.05 -37.22 20.02
CA LYS A 74 12.16 -36.96 20.95
C LYS A 74 13.30 -37.96 20.76
N ASN A 75 12.98 -39.25 20.64
CA ASN A 75 13.93 -40.32 20.40
C ASN A 75 14.71 -40.12 19.09
N ARG A 76 14.03 -39.79 17.99
CA ARG A 76 14.69 -39.52 16.70
C ARG A 76 15.55 -38.26 16.75
N LEU A 77 15.15 -37.28 17.54
CA LEU A 77 15.83 -36.00 17.65
C LEU A 77 17.12 -36.12 18.46
N VAL A 78 17.11 -36.79 19.62
CA VAL A 78 18.34 -37.04 20.40
C VAL A 78 19.34 -37.90 19.63
N GLU A 79 18.86 -38.87 18.86
CA GLU A 79 19.69 -39.70 17.99
C GLU A 79 20.33 -38.86 16.86
N PHE A 80 19.57 -37.93 16.28
CA PHE A 80 20.08 -36.99 15.28
C PHE A 80 21.10 -36.02 15.87
N MET A 81 20.85 -35.48 17.08
CA MET A 81 21.81 -34.64 17.81
C MET A 81 23.12 -35.36 18.10
N ALA A 82 23.05 -36.61 18.55
CA ALA A 82 24.22 -37.46 18.78
C ALA A 82 25.00 -37.69 17.47
N LYS A 83 24.29 -38.00 16.37
CA LYS A 83 24.90 -38.19 15.04
C LYS A 83 25.66 -36.95 14.55
N LEU A 84 25.11 -35.75 14.72
CA LEU A 84 25.79 -34.50 14.33
C LEU A 84 27.08 -34.24 15.12
N ARG A 85 27.17 -34.81 16.33
CA ARG A 85 28.35 -34.79 17.20
C ARG A 85 29.22 -36.04 17.06
N GLY A 86 29.06 -36.80 15.96
CA GLY A 86 29.84 -38.01 15.70
C GLY A 86 29.64 -39.13 16.72
N PHE A 87 28.48 -39.16 17.41
CA PHE A 87 28.14 -40.08 18.50
C PHE A 87 29.08 -40.03 19.72
N LYS A 88 29.84 -38.94 19.88
CA LYS A 88 30.69 -38.73 21.07
C LYS A 88 29.89 -38.42 22.33
N VAL A 89 28.68 -37.87 22.17
CA VAL A 89 27.76 -37.54 23.27
C VAL A 89 26.43 -38.21 23.02
N ALA A 90 25.90 -38.88 24.05
CA ALA A 90 24.55 -39.42 24.07
C ALA A 90 23.62 -38.48 24.86
N PHE A 91 22.38 -38.34 24.39
CA PHE A 91 21.35 -37.49 25.01
C PHE A 91 20.15 -38.34 25.43
N ASP A 92 19.67 -38.13 26.64
CA ASP A 92 18.47 -38.77 27.16
C ASP A 92 17.20 -38.03 26.67
N PRO A 93 16.28 -38.70 25.95
CA PRO A 93 15.04 -38.07 25.48
C PRO A 93 14.16 -37.53 26.61
N ASN A 94 14.26 -38.04 27.84
CA ASN A 94 13.49 -37.54 28.99
C ASN A 94 14.00 -36.18 29.49
N LYS A 95 15.27 -35.86 29.24
CA LYS A 95 15.93 -34.59 29.60
C LYS A 95 15.77 -33.50 28.55
N LEU A 96 15.03 -33.79 27.48
CA LEU A 96 14.76 -32.89 26.36
C LEU A 96 13.37 -32.27 26.48
N VAL A 97 13.28 -30.96 26.28
CA VAL A 97 12.03 -30.18 26.23
C VAL A 97 11.88 -29.57 24.84
N LEU A 98 10.75 -29.84 24.17
CA LEU A 98 10.45 -29.24 22.86
C LEU A 98 9.92 -27.81 23.01
N THR A 99 10.30 -26.94 22.08
CA THR A 99 9.94 -25.51 22.09
C THR A 99 9.67 -25.02 20.66
N ALA A 100 8.97 -23.88 20.53
CA ALA A 100 8.65 -23.23 19.25
C ALA A 100 9.87 -22.54 18.60
N GLY A 101 10.97 -23.28 18.42
CA GLY A 101 12.26 -22.80 17.90
C GLY A 101 13.24 -22.35 18.99
N ALA A 102 14.50 -22.17 18.62
CA ALA A 102 15.58 -21.81 19.56
C ALA A 102 15.35 -20.46 20.28
N THR A 103 14.72 -19.48 19.62
CA THR A 103 14.30 -18.23 20.28
C THR A 103 13.42 -18.49 21.50
N SER A 104 12.43 -19.39 21.38
CA SER A 104 11.56 -19.76 22.51
C SER A 104 12.32 -20.57 23.56
N ALA A 105 13.26 -21.45 23.14
CA ALA A 105 14.13 -22.17 24.07
C ALA A 105 14.98 -21.23 24.94
N ASN A 106 15.63 -20.25 24.31
CA ASN A 106 16.45 -19.27 25.01
C ASN A 106 15.61 -18.41 25.96
N GLU A 107 14.43 -17.94 25.53
CA GLU A 107 13.50 -17.19 26.39
C GLU A 107 13.03 -18.01 27.60
N ILE A 108 12.63 -19.27 27.40
CA ILE A 108 12.20 -20.17 28.48
C ILE A 108 13.35 -20.39 29.47
N LEU A 109 14.58 -20.58 29.00
CA LEU A 109 15.73 -20.70 29.89
C LEU A 109 15.95 -19.42 30.71
N MET A 110 15.78 -18.23 30.13
CA MET A 110 15.84 -16.98 30.89
C MET A 110 14.78 -16.94 32.00
N PHE A 111 13.53 -17.29 31.69
CA PHE A 111 12.47 -17.35 32.70
C PHE A 111 12.71 -18.40 33.78
N CYS A 112 13.35 -19.52 33.45
CA CYS A 112 13.63 -20.59 34.42
C CYS A 112 14.84 -20.27 35.32
N LEU A 113 15.81 -19.47 34.85
CA LEU A 113 17.11 -19.33 35.49
C LEU A 113 17.37 -17.96 36.13
N ALA A 114 16.59 -16.93 35.78
CA ALA A 114 16.81 -15.57 36.26
C ALA A 114 15.51 -14.81 36.52
N GLU A 115 15.59 -13.87 37.45
CA GLU A 115 14.54 -12.90 37.77
C GLU A 115 14.71 -11.60 36.98
N PRO A 116 13.65 -10.78 36.81
CA PRO A 116 13.77 -9.45 36.23
C PRO A 116 14.80 -8.58 36.96
N GLY A 117 15.73 -7.97 36.22
CA GLY A 117 16.84 -7.17 36.77
C GLY A 117 18.11 -7.97 37.08
N GLU A 118 18.09 -9.31 37.00
CA GLU A 118 19.31 -10.13 36.98
C GLU A 118 19.92 -10.17 35.57
N ALA A 119 21.16 -10.68 35.43
CA ALA A 119 21.91 -10.57 34.17
C ALA A 119 22.51 -11.89 33.66
N PHE A 120 22.67 -11.98 32.34
CA PHE A 120 23.48 -13.00 31.66
C PHE A 120 24.63 -12.34 30.89
N LEU A 121 25.79 -13.02 30.86
CA LEU A 121 26.97 -12.59 30.12
C LEU A 121 26.97 -13.17 28.71
N LEU A 122 27.19 -12.34 27.68
CA LEU A 122 27.21 -12.78 26.27
C LEU A 122 28.47 -12.29 25.54
N PRO A 123 29.19 -13.13 24.79
CA PRO A 123 30.36 -12.72 24.00
C PRO A 123 29.97 -11.82 22.82
N THR A 124 30.60 -10.65 22.72
CA THR A 124 30.43 -9.77 21.56
C THR A 124 31.46 -10.08 20.47
N PRO A 125 31.08 -10.15 19.19
CA PRO A 125 29.74 -9.89 18.68
C PRO A 125 28.80 -11.09 18.85
N TYR A 126 27.51 -10.82 19.09
CA TYR A 126 26.46 -11.85 19.22
C TYR A 126 25.27 -11.61 18.29
N TYR A 127 24.37 -12.59 18.23
CA TYR A 127 23.14 -12.53 17.45
C TYR A 127 22.24 -11.36 17.91
N PRO A 128 21.95 -10.35 17.06
CA PRO A 128 21.21 -9.15 17.46
C PRO A 128 19.80 -9.40 18.00
N GLY A 129 19.20 -10.56 17.67
CA GLY A 129 17.89 -10.92 18.20
C GLY A 129 17.91 -11.24 19.69
N PHE A 130 19.06 -11.51 20.31
CA PHE A 130 19.14 -11.80 21.74
C PHE A 130 18.69 -10.64 22.64
N ASP A 131 18.86 -9.38 22.21
CA ASP A 131 18.31 -8.24 22.95
C ASP A 131 16.79 -8.37 23.15
N ARG A 132 16.09 -8.79 22.09
CA ARG A 132 14.64 -9.04 22.15
C ARG A 132 14.35 -10.35 22.86
N ASP A 133 15.00 -11.44 22.44
CA ASP A 133 14.68 -12.81 22.84
C ASP A 133 14.95 -13.04 24.34
N LEU A 134 16.00 -12.41 24.89
CA LEU A 134 16.41 -12.62 26.26
C LEU A 134 15.91 -11.54 27.22
N LYS A 135 15.74 -10.28 26.79
CA LYS A 135 15.43 -9.16 27.71
C LYS A 135 13.96 -8.77 27.74
N TRP A 136 13.32 -8.68 26.57
CA TRP A 136 12.07 -7.93 26.43
C TRP A 136 10.94 -8.49 27.30
N ARG A 137 10.78 -9.82 27.33
CA ARG A 137 9.73 -10.49 28.09
C ARG A 137 10.15 -10.93 29.49
N THR A 138 11.41 -11.22 29.72
CA THR A 138 11.90 -11.71 31.02
C THR A 138 12.30 -10.56 31.95
N GLY A 139 12.69 -9.40 31.42
CA GLY A 139 13.29 -8.31 32.19
C GLY A 139 14.75 -8.58 32.60
N VAL A 140 15.38 -9.62 32.07
CA VAL A 140 16.80 -9.94 32.30
C VAL A 140 17.68 -8.97 31.50
N GLU A 141 18.83 -8.61 32.06
CA GLU A 141 19.83 -7.76 31.41
C GLU A 141 20.94 -8.57 30.73
N ILE A 142 21.53 -8.00 29.68
CA ILE A 142 22.69 -8.58 28.97
C ILE A 142 23.91 -7.74 29.33
N VAL A 143 24.97 -8.39 29.78
CA VAL A 143 26.28 -7.76 29.98
C VAL A 143 27.28 -8.35 28.96
N PRO A 144 27.92 -7.53 28.12
CA PRO A 144 28.79 -8.02 27.07
C PRO A 144 30.13 -8.54 27.62
N ILE A 145 30.57 -9.70 27.13
CA ILE A 145 31.95 -10.19 27.23
C ILE A 145 32.67 -9.66 25.98
N HIS A 146 33.48 -8.62 26.16
CA HIS A 146 34.11 -7.92 25.04
C HIS A 146 35.25 -8.75 24.42
N CYS A 147 34.97 -9.45 23.32
CA CYS A 147 35.97 -10.08 22.47
C CYS A 147 36.33 -9.15 21.29
N THR A 148 37.60 -9.13 20.89
CA THR A 148 38.13 -8.17 19.90
C THR A 148 38.81 -8.87 18.73
N SER A 149 39.04 -8.13 17.63
CA SER A 149 39.71 -8.68 16.45
C SER A 149 41.18 -9.08 16.69
N SER A 150 41.83 -8.61 17.77
CA SER A 150 43.23 -8.95 18.08
C SER A 150 43.46 -10.43 18.38
N ASN A 151 42.42 -11.16 18.78
CA ASN A 151 42.46 -12.60 19.04
C ASN A 151 41.38 -13.38 18.27
N ASP A 152 40.97 -12.86 17.10
CA ASP A 152 39.90 -13.45 16.28
C ASP A 152 38.55 -13.58 17.01
N PHE A 153 38.25 -12.65 17.94
CA PHE A 153 37.04 -12.63 18.77
C PHE A 153 36.86 -13.87 19.67
N ARG A 154 37.96 -14.54 20.05
CA ARG A 154 37.92 -15.69 20.95
C ARG A 154 37.65 -15.28 22.39
N ILE A 155 36.95 -16.14 23.13
CA ILE A 155 36.66 -15.92 24.55
C ILE A 155 37.93 -16.19 25.37
N THR A 156 38.22 -15.33 26.34
CA THR A 156 39.33 -15.49 27.28
C THR A 156 38.83 -15.44 28.71
N ALA A 157 39.60 -16.05 29.63
CA ALA A 157 39.30 -16.00 31.06
C ALA A 157 39.24 -14.55 31.59
N CYS A 158 40.14 -13.67 31.13
CA CYS A 158 40.13 -12.26 31.53
C CYS A 158 38.85 -11.55 31.09
N ALA A 159 38.42 -11.73 29.84
CA ALA A 159 37.20 -11.08 29.34
C ALA A 159 35.94 -11.53 30.10
N LEU A 160 35.87 -12.80 30.52
CA LEU A 160 34.79 -13.31 31.37
C LEU A 160 34.77 -12.64 32.74
N GLU A 161 35.93 -12.50 33.37
CA GLU A 161 36.06 -11.86 34.68
C GLU A 161 35.76 -10.36 34.61
N ASP A 162 36.24 -9.66 33.58
CA ASP A 162 35.98 -8.24 33.36
C ASP A 162 34.48 -7.95 33.19
N ALA A 163 33.77 -8.78 32.42
CA ALA A 163 32.33 -8.68 32.24
C ALA A 163 31.56 -8.92 33.55
N TYR A 164 32.03 -9.87 34.38
CA TYR A 164 31.45 -10.12 35.70
C TYR A 164 31.62 -8.92 36.64
N GLN A 165 32.83 -8.36 36.71
CA GLN A 165 33.11 -7.16 37.50
C GLN A 165 32.33 -5.94 37.01
N GLN A 166 32.11 -5.82 35.70
CA GLN A 166 31.25 -4.79 35.14
C GLN A 166 29.79 -4.96 35.59
N ALA A 167 29.27 -6.19 35.61
CA ALA A 167 27.94 -6.47 36.13
C ALA A 167 27.82 -6.09 37.61
N GLU A 168 28.83 -6.43 38.43
CA GLU A 168 28.88 -6.03 39.85
C GLU A 168 28.87 -4.50 40.02
N LYS A 169 29.64 -3.76 39.21
CA LYS A 169 29.63 -2.28 39.21
C LYS A 169 28.28 -1.68 38.85
N LEU A 170 27.48 -2.38 38.04
CA LEU A 170 26.12 -1.99 37.66
C LEU A 170 25.07 -2.49 38.67
N ASN A 171 25.47 -3.10 39.78
CA ASN A 171 24.60 -3.75 40.77
C ASN A 171 23.70 -4.84 40.15
N LEU A 172 24.18 -5.54 39.13
CA LEU A 172 23.48 -6.64 38.47
C LEU A 172 23.99 -7.98 39.00
N LYS A 173 23.07 -8.86 39.39
CA LYS A 173 23.40 -10.22 39.80
C LYS A 173 23.51 -11.13 38.58
N VAL A 174 24.70 -11.64 38.32
CA VAL A 174 24.97 -12.53 37.18
C VAL A 174 24.45 -13.94 37.47
N LYS A 175 23.63 -14.48 36.56
CA LYS A 175 23.01 -15.80 36.66
C LYS A 175 23.63 -16.83 35.74
N GLY A 176 24.27 -16.40 34.66
CA GLY A 176 24.96 -17.31 33.76
C GLY A 176 25.63 -16.64 32.58
N VAL A 177 26.20 -17.48 31.72
CA VAL A 177 26.79 -17.12 30.44
C VAL A 177 25.98 -17.78 29.34
N LEU A 178 25.63 -17.04 28.29
CA LEU A 178 25.02 -17.59 27.08
C LEU A 178 25.99 -17.44 25.91
N VAL A 179 26.30 -18.54 25.25
CA VAL A 179 27.17 -18.59 24.07
C VAL A 179 26.45 -19.26 22.91
N THR A 180 26.79 -18.85 21.68
CA THR A 180 26.35 -19.55 20.46
C THR A 180 27.56 -20.26 19.86
N ASN A 181 27.51 -21.59 19.74
CA ASN A 181 28.60 -22.40 19.22
C ASN A 181 28.05 -23.48 18.28
N PRO A 182 28.28 -23.43 16.96
CA PRO A 182 29.06 -22.40 16.23
C PRO A 182 28.47 -20.99 16.28
N SER A 183 29.33 -19.97 16.23
CA SER A 183 28.97 -18.57 16.45
C SER A 183 28.16 -17.93 15.31
N ASN A 184 27.15 -17.14 15.71
CA ASN A 184 26.53 -16.09 14.92
C ASN A 184 26.83 -14.76 15.62
N PRO A 185 27.62 -13.87 15.00
CA PRO A 185 27.79 -13.72 13.56
C PRO A 185 29.09 -14.30 12.95
N LEU A 186 30.00 -14.85 13.76
CA LEU A 186 31.38 -15.12 13.31
C LEU A 186 31.53 -16.30 12.33
N GLY A 187 30.66 -17.32 12.43
CA GLY A 187 30.79 -18.55 11.65
C GLY A 187 31.93 -19.47 12.12
N THR A 188 32.40 -19.30 13.35
CA THR A 188 33.49 -20.08 13.94
C THR A 188 32.97 -21.05 15.00
N THR A 189 33.61 -22.21 15.13
CA THR A 189 33.42 -23.10 16.29
C THR A 189 34.36 -22.70 17.42
N MET A 190 33.89 -22.76 18.66
CA MET A 190 34.75 -22.65 19.84
C MET A 190 35.69 -23.84 19.93
N ASN A 191 36.94 -23.60 20.32
CA ASN A 191 37.88 -24.67 20.58
C ASN A 191 37.78 -25.17 22.04
N ARG A 192 38.55 -26.19 22.36
CA ARG A 192 38.49 -26.83 23.69
C ARG A 192 38.88 -25.90 24.82
N GLU A 193 39.88 -25.05 24.62
CA GLU A 193 40.33 -24.08 25.63
C GLU A 193 39.22 -23.09 25.99
N GLU A 194 38.51 -22.57 24.99
CA GLU A 194 37.38 -21.65 25.19
C GLU A 194 36.23 -22.31 25.97
N LEU A 195 35.91 -23.57 25.63
CA LEU A 195 34.90 -24.34 26.37
C LEU A 195 35.32 -24.61 27.82
N ASN A 196 36.59 -24.92 28.07
CA ASN A 196 37.12 -25.10 29.42
C ASN A 196 37.06 -23.80 30.22
N HIS A 197 37.42 -22.65 29.63
CA HIS A 197 37.25 -21.35 30.29
C HIS A 197 35.81 -21.08 30.74
N LEU A 198 34.82 -21.44 29.92
CA LEU A 198 33.41 -21.30 30.29
C LEU A 198 33.01 -22.23 31.45
N ILE A 199 33.46 -23.49 31.42
CA ILE A 199 33.17 -24.48 32.46
C ILE A 199 33.82 -24.06 33.78
N ASP A 200 35.12 -23.74 33.77
CA ASP A 200 35.88 -23.31 34.95
C ASP A 200 35.29 -22.04 35.57
N PHE A 201 34.86 -21.10 34.73
CA PHE A 201 34.21 -19.87 35.16
C PHE A 201 32.84 -20.15 35.82
N ALA A 202 32.05 -21.07 35.24
CA ALA A 202 30.76 -21.47 35.79
C ALA A 202 30.89 -22.24 37.12
N ILE A 203 31.94 -23.04 37.29
CA ILE A 203 32.30 -23.68 38.57
C ILE A 203 32.66 -22.60 39.60
N THR A 204 33.59 -21.72 39.24
CA THR A 204 34.14 -20.69 40.14
C THR A 204 33.08 -19.72 40.64
N LYS A 205 32.22 -19.21 39.73
CA LYS A 205 31.20 -18.22 40.06
C LYS A 205 29.85 -18.84 40.46
N LYS A 206 29.71 -20.17 40.37
CA LYS A 206 28.45 -20.91 40.62
C LYS A 206 27.27 -20.38 39.81
N ILE A 207 27.49 -20.17 38.52
CA ILE A 207 26.48 -19.66 37.57
C ILE A 207 26.17 -20.68 36.48
N HIS A 208 25.12 -20.44 35.69
CA HIS A 208 24.69 -21.32 34.60
C HIS A 208 25.46 -21.07 33.30
N VAL A 209 25.52 -22.07 32.41
CA VAL A 209 25.99 -21.92 31.02
C VAL A 209 24.90 -22.41 30.08
N ILE A 210 24.53 -21.56 29.13
CA ILE A 210 23.63 -21.90 28.03
C ILE A 210 24.48 -21.94 26.76
N SER A 211 24.61 -23.14 26.18
CA SER A 211 25.25 -23.35 24.88
C SER A 211 24.17 -23.46 23.79
N ASP A 212 23.99 -22.40 23.01
CA ASP A 212 23.14 -22.41 21.82
C ASP A 212 23.91 -23.06 20.65
N GLU A 213 23.61 -24.33 20.40
CA GLU A 213 24.27 -25.19 19.41
C GLU A 213 23.43 -25.34 18.12
N ILE A 214 22.60 -24.33 17.81
CA ILE A 214 21.70 -24.30 16.63
C ILE A 214 22.40 -24.52 15.28
N TYR A 215 23.70 -24.25 15.17
CA TYR A 215 24.47 -24.41 13.93
C TYR A 215 25.31 -25.70 13.87
N SER A 216 25.15 -26.62 14.84
CA SER A 216 25.99 -27.82 14.95
C SER A 216 25.99 -28.73 13.71
N GLY A 217 24.90 -28.78 12.93
CA GLY A 217 24.84 -29.53 11.66
C GLY A 217 25.37 -28.78 10.44
N THR A 218 25.69 -27.49 10.58
CA THR A 218 26.23 -26.62 9.52
C THR A 218 27.75 -26.43 9.60
N VAL A 219 28.46 -27.33 10.28
CA VAL A 219 29.93 -27.33 10.32
C VAL A 219 30.44 -28.06 9.09
N PHE A 220 31.24 -27.38 8.29
CA PHE A 220 31.68 -27.88 6.99
C PHE A 220 33.19 -27.78 6.79
N ASP A 221 33.98 -27.32 7.75
CA ASP A 221 35.44 -27.22 7.62
C ASP A 221 36.10 -27.53 8.98
N SER A 222 37.43 -27.70 8.98
CA SER A 222 38.20 -27.91 10.22
C SER A 222 38.44 -26.59 10.97
N PRO A 223 38.48 -26.59 12.32
CA PRO A 223 38.30 -27.75 13.22
C PRO A 223 36.85 -28.24 13.28
N SER A 224 36.63 -29.49 13.70
CA SER A 224 35.27 -30.02 13.88
C SER A 224 34.56 -29.39 15.08
N PHE A 225 33.24 -29.39 15.04
CA PHE A 225 32.41 -28.97 16.16
C PHE A 225 32.67 -29.81 17.43
N THR A 226 32.82 -29.14 18.56
CA THR A 226 32.87 -29.75 19.91
C THR A 226 31.71 -29.18 20.71
N SER A 227 30.83 -30.05 21.22
CA SER A 227 29.71 -29.64 22.06
C SER A 227 30.18 -29.35 23.49
N ILE A 228 29.48 -28.48 24.21
CA ILE A 228 29.77 -28.23 25.63
C ILE A 228 29.61 -29.52 26.47
N ALA A 229 28.71 -30.43 26.06
CA ALA A 229 28.55 -31.72 26.72
C ALA A 229 29.75 -32.66 26.51
N GLU A 230 30.42 -32.59 25.37
CA GLU A 230 31.66 -33.36 25.11
C GLU A 230 32.80 -32.83 25.99
N ALA A 231 32.96 -31.50 26.05
CA ALA A 231 33.96 -30.88 26.91
C ALA A 231 33.71 -31.19 28.40
N LEU A 232 32.45 -31.23 28.83
CA LEU A 232 32.05 -31.56 30.19
C LEU A 232 32.36 -33.02 30.59
N MET A 233 32.14 -33.98 29.70
CA MET A 233 32.44 -35.40 29.98
C MET A 233 33.93 -35.66 30.19
N GLU A 234 34.78 -34.86 29.56
CA GLU A 234 36.24 -34.98 29.65
C GLU A 234 36.85 -34.06 30.72
N ALA A 235 36.10 -33.06 31.20
CA ALA A 235 36.52 -32.21 32.30
C ALA A 235 36.53 -33.04 33.60
N SER A 236 37.70 -33.25 34.17
CA SER A 236 37.89 -33.89 35.47
C SER A 236 37.62 -32.87 36.58
N SER A 237 36.35 -32.65 36.93
CA SER A 237 35.96 -31.74 38.00
C SER A 237 35.42 -32.45 39.24
N ASP A 238 35.88 -32.05 40.42
CA ASP A 238 35.35 -32.50 41.72
C ASP A 238 33.94 -31.95 42.03
N ASP A 239 33.47 -30.95 41.28
CA ASP A 239 32.13 -30.38 41.43
C ASP A 239 31.09 -31.27 40.71
N ALA A 240 30.50 -32.23 41.44
CA ALA A 240 29.48 -33.12 40.91
C ALA A 240 28.22 -32.38 40.38
N ASP A 241 28.01 -31.11 40.76
CA ASP A 241 26.83 -30.34 40.41
C ASP A 241 26.98 -29.46 39.15
N ILE A 242 28.18 -29.36 38.54
CA ILE A 242 28.37 -28.53 37.35
C ILE A 242 27.45 -28.95 36.19
N CYS A 243 27.22 -30.25 36.03
CA CYS A 243 26.29 -30.79 35.03
C CYS A 243 24.88 -30.16 35.14
N ASN A 244 24.43 -29.89 36.37
CA ASN A 244 23.12 -29.29 36.65
C ASN A 244 23.02 -27.80 36.27
N ARG A 245 24.14 -27.18 35.91
CA ARG A 245 24.25 -25.77 35.48
C ARG A 245 24.54 -25.61 33.99
N ILE A 246 24.72 -26.71 33.25
CA ILE A 246 24.89 -26.70 31.79
C ILE A 246 23.56 -27.00 31.09
N HIS A 247 23.20 -26.12 30.15
CA HIS A 247 21.98 -26.21 29.35
C HIS A 247 22.33 -26.05 27.87
N ILE A 248 21.75 -26.89 27.00
CA ILE A 248 21.99 -26.86 25.56
C ILE A 248 20.71 -26.46 24.85
N VAL A 249 20.81 -25.49 23.94
CA VAL A 249 19.75 -25.12 23.01
C VAL A 249 20.07 -25.67 21.64
N TYR A 250 19.08 -26.28 20.99
CA TYR A 250 19.22 -26.84 19.65
C TYR A 250 17.96 -26.61 18.81
N SER A 251 18.08 -26.65 17.48
CA SER A 251 16.96 -26.44 16.56
C SER A 251 17.25 -26.97 15.15
N LEU A 252 16.21 -27.45 14.47
CA LEU A 252 16.28 -27.93 13.08
C LEU A 252 16.25 -26.79 12.05
N SER A 253 16.10 -25.54 12.52
CA SER A 253 15.92 -24.36 11.67
C SER A 253 17.08 -24.12 10.70
N LYS A 254 18.31 -24.46 11.11
CA LYS A 254 19.54 -24.17 10.34
C LYS A 254 20.17 -25.43 9.78
N ASP A 255 20.11 -26.52 10.53
CA ASP A 255 20.67 -27.80 10.12
C ASP A 255 19.90 -28.47 8.99
N LEU A 256 18.56 -28.35 8.99
CA LEU A 256 17.69 -28.83 7.91
C LEU A 256 17.12 -27.70 7.04
N GLY A 257 17.43 -26.44 7.34
CA GLY A 257 16.81 -25.30 6.64
C GLY A 257 15.29 -25.22 6.85
N LEU A 258 14.78 -25.56 8.03
CA LEU A 258 13.33 -25.56 8.30
C LEU A 258 12.91 -24.49 9.34
N PRO A 259 13.28 -23.20 9.18
CA PRO A 259 13.00 -22.18 10.20
C PRO A 259 11.49 -21.92 10.38
N GLY A 260 10.68 -22.13 9.33
CA GLY A 260 9.22 -21.96 9.35
C GLY A 260 8.47 -23.05 10.12
N PHE A 261 9.08 -24.22 10.34
CA PHE A 261 8.47 -25.30 11.13
C PHE A 261 8.51 -25.05 12.64
N ARG A 262 9.24 -24.01 13.09
CA ARG A 262 9.30 -23.56 14.48
C ARG A 262 9.63 -24.69 15.47
N VAL A 263 10.63 -25.51 15.17
CA VAL A 263 11.07 -26.60 16.07
C VAL A 263 12.40 -26.26 16.72
N GLY A 264 12.41 -26.19 18.05
CA GLY A 264 13.58 -26.05 18.89
C GLY A 264 13.49 -26.94 20.11
N MET A 265 14.57 -26.98 20.91
CA MET A 265 14.60 -27.74 22.14
C MET A 265 15.61 -27.22 23.14
N ILE A 266 15.34 -27.53 24.40
CA ILE A 266 16.25 -27.38 25.53
C ILE A 266 16.65 -28.77 25.98
N TYR A 267 17.94 -29.00 26.19
CA TYR A 267 18.45 -30.17 26.89
C TYR A 267 19.14 -29.71 28.17
N SER A 268 18.78 -30.31 29.30
CA SER A 268 19.43 -30.00 30.58
C SER A 268 19.57 -31.26 31.44
N TYR A 269 20.69 -31.38 32.13
CA TYR A 269 20.89 -32.43 33.11
C TYR A 269 20.10 -32.20 34.40
N ASN A 270 19.63 -30.96 34.63
CA ASN A 270 18.88 -30.55 35.80
C ASN A 270 17.38 -30.82 35.64
N GLU A 271 16.87 -31.79 36.38
CA GLU A 271 15.47 -32.21 36.32
C GLU A 271 14.48 -31.10 36.71
N THR A 272 14.88 -30.19 37.61
CA THR A 272 14.05 -29.04 38.01
C THR A 272 13.87 -28.07 36.84
N VAL A 273 14.96 -27.80 36.10
CA VAL A 273 14.91 -26.95 34.90
C VAL A 273 14.11 -27.63 33.79
N VAL A 274 14.26 -28.95 33.60
CA VAL A 274 13.45 -29.72 32.63
C VAL A 274 11.96 -29.62 32.97
N ALA A 275 11.59 -29.80 34.24
CA ALA A 275 10.20 -29.72 34.69
C ALA A 275 9.62 -28.30 34.54
N ALA A 276 10.39 -27.27 34.92
CA ALA A 276 9.98 -25.87 34.76
C ALA A 276 9.82 -25.49 33.28
N ALA A 277 10.82 -25.80 32.46
CA ALA A 277 10.80 -25.52 31.02
C ALA A 277 9.65 -26.26 30.31
N THR A 278 9.32 -27.48 30.72
CA THR A 278 8.17 -28.23 30.18
C THR A 278 6.84 -27.54 30.50
N LYS A 279 6.68 -27.00 31.71
CA LYS A 279 5.48 -26.21 32.05
C LYS A 279 5.40 -24.94 31.20
N MET A 280 6.53 -24.26 31.00
CA MET A 280 6.59 -23.03 30.20
C MET A 280 6.42 -23.26 28.70
N SER A 281 6.86 -24.41 28.16
CA SER A 281 6.72 -24.73 26.74
C SER A 281 5.26 -24.89 26.29
N SER A 282 4.31 -25.06 27.23
CA SER A 282 2.87 -25.07 26.96
C SER A 282 2.36 -23.85 26.18
N PHE A 283 3.04 -22.70 26.30
CA PHE A 283 2.73 -21.47 25.56
C PHE A 283 3.34 -21.40 24.15
N GLY A 284 4.10 -22.42 23.74
CA GLY A 284 4.84 -22.48 22.48
C GLY A 284 5.15 -23.91 22.05
N LEU A 285 4.13 -24.78 22.04
CA LEU A 285 4.29 -26.18 21.66
C LEU A 285 4.54 -26.35 20.16
N VAL A 286 5.35 -27.35 19.82
CA VAL A 286 5.45 -27.86 18.44
C VAL A 286 4.22 -28.71 18.15
N SER A 287 3.53 -28.46 17.04
CA SER A 287 2.30 -29.19 16.68
C SER A 287 2.53 -30.69 16.51
N SER A 288 1.51 -31.50 16.82
CA SER A 288 1.54 -32.97 16.66
C SER A 288 1.85 -33.38 15.22
N GLN A 289 1.28 -32.67 14.23
CA GLN A 289 1.55 -32.89 12.81
C GLN A 289 3.02 -32.63 12.45
N THR A 290 3.59 -31.51 12.93
CA THR A 290 5.01 -31.19 12.71
C THR A 290 5.92 -32.24 13.32
N GLN A 291 5.64 -32.66 14.56
CA GLN A 291 6.41 -33.72 15.22
C GLN A 291 6.31 -35.04 14.47
N HIS A 292 5.12 -35.39 13.98
CA HIS A 292 4.91 -36.60 13.19
C HIS A 292 5.74 -36.58 11.90
N LEU A 293 5.65 -35.50 11.12
CA LEU A 293 6.37 -35.36 9.87
C LEU A 293 7.89 -35.45 10.08
N LEU A 294 8.42 -34.67 11.03
CA LEU A 294 9.85 -34.62 11.28
C LEU A 294 10.37 -35.89 11.95
N SER A 295 9.56 -36.58 12.76
CA SER A 295 9.91 -37.90 13.30
C SER A 295 10.16 -38.91 12.18
N ASN A 296 9.24 -38.98 11.21
CA ASN A 296 9.41 -39.86 10.04
C ASN A 296 10.63 -39.47 9.21
N MET A 297 10.84 -38.17 8.97
CA MET A 297 12.01 -37.68 8.23
C MET A 297 13.34 -38.00 8.91
N LEU A 298 13.43 -37.78 10.23
CA LEU A 298 14.64 -38.08 11.02
C LEU A 298 14.86 -39.59 11.23
N SER A 299 13.81 -40.39 11.09
CA SER A 299 13.90 -41.86 11.13
C SER A 299 14.57 -42.43 9.88
N ASP A 300 14.49 -41.75 8.73
CA ASP A 300 15.18 -42.14 7.50
C ASP A 300 16.68 -41.82 7.56
N LYS A 301 17.45 -42.82 7.97
CA LYS A 301 18.91 -42.68 8.14
C LYS A 301 19.65 -42.47 6.82
N LYS A 302 19.12 -43.00 5.72
CA LYS A 302 19.69 -42.85 4.39
C LYS A 302 19.51 -41.41 3.91
N PHE A 303 18.29 -40.89 4.04
CA PHE A 303 17.97 -39.51 3.72
C PHE A 303 18.77 -38.53 4.58
N THR A 304 18.70 -38.63 5.91
CA THR A 304 19.39 -37.69 6.82
C THR A 304 20.90 -37.69 6.61
N GLY A 305 21.52 -38.86 6.35
CA GLY A 305 22.94 -38.95 6.03
C GLY A 305 23.30 -38.26 4.70
N LYS A 306 22.49 -38.48 3.65
CA LYS A 306 22.65 -37.81 2.36
C LYS A 306 22.47 -36.30 2.49
N TYR A 307 21.41 -35.87 3.19
CA TYR A 307 21.06 -34.48 3.38
C TYR A 307 22.17 -33.72 4.08
N VAL A 308 22.63 -34.16 5.25
CA VAL A 308 23.67 -33.45 6.03
C VAL A 308 24.95 -33.28 5.20
N LYS A 309 25.42 -34.36 4.56
CA LYS A 309 26.63 -34.34 3.72
C LYS A 309 26.50 -33.37 2.54
N GLU A 310 25.36 -33.41 1.86
CA GLU A 310 25.12 -32.56 0.69
C GLU A 310 24.90 -31.09 1.08
N ASN A 311 24.18 -30.84 2.18
CA ASN A 311 23.98 -29.50 2.71
C ASN A 311 25.32 -28.86 3.10
N GLN A 312 26.16 -29.57 3.86
CA GLN A 312 27.52 -29.11 4.21
C GLN A 312 28.37 -28.84 2.96
N ARG A 313 28.31 -29.69 1.93
CA ARG A 313 29.00 -29.48 0.66
C ARG A 313 28.54 -28.20 -0.04
N ARG A 314 27.22 -27.95 -0.11
CA ARG A 314 26.65 -26.77 -0.77
C ARG A 314 26.98 -25.48 -0.01
N ILE A 315 26.88 -25.52 1.32
CA ILE A 315 27.24 -24.40 2.21
C ILE A 315 28.72 -24.06 2.06
N ARG A 316 29.62 -25.06 2.12
CA ARG A 316 31.06 -24.88 1.89
C ARG A 316 31.34 -24.20 0.54
N ARG A 317 30.74 -24.72 -0.53
CA ARG A 317 30.91 -24.15 -1.88
C ARG A 317 30.42 -22.70 -1.96
N ARG A 318 29.31 -22.34 -1.30
CA ARG A 318 28.85 -20.94 -1.24
C ARG A 318 29.81 -20.04 -0.48
N LYS A 319 30.29 -20.49 0.67
CA LYS A 319 31.27 -19.78 1.49
C LYS A 319 32.55 -19.52 0.70
N GLU A 320 33.08 -20.53 0.02
CA GLU A 320 34.27 -20.39 -0.85
C GLU A 320 34.04 -19.37 -1.97
N MET A 321 32.89 -19.40 -2.65
CA MET A 321 32.56 -18.41 -3.67
C MET A 321 32.50 -16.98 -3.11
N LEU A 322 31.83 -16.78 -1.97
CA LEU A 322 31.74 -15.46 -1.35
C LEU A 322 33.13 -14.97 -0.90
N VAL A 323 33.89 -15.79 -0.18
CA VAL A 323 35.22 -15.43 0.33
C VAL A 323 36.20 -15.15 -0.81
N ALA A 324 36.16 -15.93 -1.90
CA ALA A 324 36.99 -15.67 -3.07
C ALA A 324 36.62 -14.36 -3.75
N GLY A 325 35.33 -14.07 -3.92
CA GLY A 325 34.86 -12.81 -4.50
C GLY A 325 35.19 -11.59 -3.63
N LEU A 326 34.99 -11.68 -2.31
CA LEU A 326 35.37 -10.62 -1.37
C LEU A 326 36.88 -10.35 -1.40
N ARG A 327 37.70 -11.41 -1.46
CA ARG A 327 39.15 -11.28 -1.61
C ARG A 327 39.53 -10.62 -2.93
N GLY A 328 38.85 -10.98 -4.03
CA GLY A 328 39.01 -10.33 -5.33
C GLY A 328 38.69 -8.84 -5.31
N ALA A 329 37.69 -8.44 -4.52
CA ALA A 329 37.33 -7.05 -4.26
C ALA A 329 38.22 -6.36 -3.20
N GLY A 330 39.27 -7.00 -2.68
CA GLY A 330 40.15 -6.41 -1.66
C GLY A 330 39.59 -6.40 -0.23
N ILE A 331 38.48 -7.09 0.03
CA ILE A 331 37.82 -7.16 1.34
C ILE A 331 38.25 -8.44 2.08
N LYS A 332 38.68 -8.29 3.33
CA LYS A 332 39.09 -9.41 4.19
C LYS A 332 37.90 -9.97 4.96
N CYS A 333 37.98 -11.25 5.32
CA CYS A 333 36.98 -11.94 6.14
C CYS A 333 37.67 -12.75 7.24
N LEU A 334 37.03 -12.85 8.40
CA LEU A 334 37.43 -13.78 9.44
C LEU A 334 37.36 -15.22 8.91
N LYS A 335 38.33 -16.06 9.29
CA LYS A 335 38.36 -17.46 8.87
C LYS A 335 37.28 -18.25 9.62
N SER A 336 36.16 -18.50 8.95
CA SER A 336 35.05 -19.31 9.45
C SER A 336 35.15 -20.78 9.03
N ASN A 337 34.58 -21.70 9.81
CA ASN A 337 34.52 -23.15 9.52
C ASN A 337 33.09 -23.73 9.60
N ALA A 338 32.11 -22.92 10.00
CA ALA A 338 30.75 -23.35 10.26
C ALA A 338 29.73 -22.22 10.01
N GLY A 339 28.44 -22.56 10.14
CA GLY A 339 27.35 -21.60 10.11
C GLY A 339 26.99 -21.15 8.69
N LEU A 340 26.26 -20.03 8.62
CA LEU A 340 25.68 -19.51 7.38
C LEU A 340 26.20 -18.10 7.03
N PHE A 341 27.16 -17.60 7.81
CA PHE A 341 27.61 -16.21 7.79
C PHE A 341 29.12 -16.11 7.65
N CYS A 342 29.56 -15.01 7.05
CA CYS A 342 30.93 -14.53 7.11
C CYS A 342 30.97 -13.23 7.91
N TRP A 343 31.99 -13.09 8.76
CA TRP A 343 32.32 -11.85 9.43
C TRP A 343 33.39 -11.11 8.61
N VAL A 344 33.02 -9.93 8.12
CA VAL A 344 33.72 -9.24 7.03
C VAL A 344 34.33 -7.94 7.54
N ASP A 345 35.61 -7.72 7.23
CA ASP A 345 36.37 -6.53 7.62
C ASP A 345 36.35 -5.49 6.50
N MET A 346 35.59 -4.42 6.70
CA MET A 346 35.49 -3.28 5.80
C MET A 346 36.05 -1.99 6.43
N ARG A 347 36.87 -2.09 7.48
CA ARG A 347 37.46 -0.91 8.17
C ARG A 347 38.17 0.04 7.21
N HIS A 348 38.87 -0.50 6.22
CA HIS A 348 39.57 0.28 5.18
C HIS A 348 38.64 1.07 4.24
N LEU A 349 37.34 0.80 4.25
CA LEU A 349 36.32 1.54 3.47
C LEU A 349 35.62 2.62 4.29
N LEU A 350 35.92 2.73 5.59
CA LEU A 350 35.36 3.76 6.46
C LEU A 350 36.00 5.12 6.19
N SER A 351 35.21 6.18 6.40
CA SER A 351 35.71 7.57 6.38
C SER A 351 36.51 7.93 7.63
N SER A 352 36.20 7.29 8.76
CA SER A 352 36.87 7.41 10.05
C SER A 352 36.61 6.14 10.87
N ASP A 353 37.44 5.86 11.87
CA ASP A 353 37.30 4.66 12.73
C ASP A 353 36.20 4.86 13.80
N THR A 354 34.95 5.01 13.36
CA THR A 354 33.78 5.32 14.21
C THR A 354 32.54 4.52 13.78
N PHE A 355 31.62 4.26 14.72
CA PHE A 355 30.35 3.58 14.42
C PHE A 355 29.42 4.44 13.55
N GLU A 356 29.55 5.76 13.61
CA GLU A 356 28.88 6.69 12.71
C GLU A 356 29.31 6.45 11.25
N ALA A 357 30.62 6.33 11.00
CA ALA A 357 31.15 6.01 9.68
C ALA A 357 30.71 4.60 9.21
N GLU A 358 30.66 3.62 10.12
CA GLU A 358 30.11 2.28 9.82
C GLU A 358 28.64 2.38 9.38
N LYS A 359 27.82 3.16 10.09
CA LYS A 359 26.40 3.37 9.76
C LYS A 359 26.22 4.11 8.43
N GLU A 360 27.10 5.07 8.11
CA GLU A 360 27.11 5.74 6.80
C GLU A 360 27.46 4.77 5.66
N LEU A 361 28.51 3.96 5.85
CA LEU A 361 28.89 2.92 4.90
C LEU A 361 27.75 1.91 4.71
N TRP A 362 27.14 1.43 5.79
CA TRP A 362 25.99 0.53 5.76
C TRP A 362 24.82 1.12 4.94
N LYS A 363 24.43 2.36 5.20
CA LYS A 363 23.37 3.05 4.42
C LYS A 363 23.73 3.13 2.94
N ARG A 364 24.99 3.39 2.61
CA ARG A 364 25.48 3.41 1.21
C ARG A 364 25.38 2.03 0.58
N ILE A 365 25.76 0.97 1.29
CA ILE A 365 25.67 -0.42 0.82
C ILE A 365 24.20 -0.81 0.57
N LEU A 366 23.31 -0.50 1.52
CA LEU A 366 21.89 -0.85 1.45
C LEU A 366 21.17 -0.05 0.35
N PHE A 367 21.19 1.28 0.42
CA PHE A 367 20.40 2.13 -0.48
C PHE A 367 21.11 2.47 -1.80
N GLY A 368 22.44 2.52 -1.79
CA GLY A 368 23.23 2.85 -2.98
C GLY A 368 23.53 1.66 -3.87
N PHE A 369 23.83 0.50 -3.27
CA PHE A 369 24.21 -0.72 -4.01
C PHE A 369 23.18 -1.84 -3.91
N GLY A 370 22.12 -1.69 -3.10
CA GLY A 370 21.05 -2.70 -2.99
C GLY A 370 21.55 -4.01 -2.38
N LEU A 371 22.48 -3.94 -1.43
CA LEU A 371 23.04 -5.09 -0.72
C LEU A 371 22.57 -5.08 0.74
N ASN A 372 21.86 -6.11 1.15
CA ASN A 372 21.38 -6.25 2.52
C ASN A 372 22.40 -7.02 3.37
N ILE A 373 23.19 -6.28 4.16
CA ILE A 373 24.16 -6.83 5.13
C ILE A 373 23.94 -6.17 6.48
N SER A 374 24.33 -6.84 7.57
CA SER A 374 24.17 -6.30 8.92
C SER A 374 25.47 -5.63 9.39
N PRO A 375 25.43 -4.38 9.88
CA PRO A 375 26.61 -3.71 10.40
C PRO A 375 27.02 -4.29 11.76
N GLY A 376 28.31 -4.21 12.09
CA GLY A 376 28.92 -4.80 13.27
C GLY A 376 28.35 -4.26 14.57
N SER A 377 28.05 -2.96 14.60
CA SER A 377 27.32 -2.28 15.68
C SER A 377 25.99 -2.96 16.03
N SER A 378 25.26 -3.51 15.05
CA SER A 378 24.01 -4.22 15.34
C SER A 378 24.24 -5.53 16.09
N CYS A 379 25.43 -6.13 15.96
CA CYS A 379 25.84 -7.34 16.68
C CYS A 379 26.64 -7.01 17.95
N HIS A 380 26.60 -5.76 18.41
CA HIS A 380 27.35 -5.24 19.57
C HIS A 380 28.87 -5.43 19.46
N CYS A 381 29.41 -5.46 18.24
CA CYS A 381 30.87 -5.45 18.05
C CYS A 381 31.46 -4.18 18.65
N SER A 382 32.53 -4.30 19.44
CA SER A 382 33.20 -3.15 20.07
C SER A 382 34.10 -2.37 19.11
N GLU A 383 34.40 -2.93 17.94
CA GLU A 383 35.22 -2.32 16.90
C GLU A 383 34.34 -1.97 15.68
N PRO A 384 34.36 -0.72 15.18
CA PRO A 384 33.61 -0.34 13.99
C PRO A 384 34.23 -0.94 12.71
N GLY A 385 33.43 -1.04 11.66
CA GLY A 385 33.85 -1.46 10.32
C GLY A 385 33.75 -2.95 10.04
N TRP A 386 33.16 -3.72 10.96
CA TRP A 386 32.84 -5.12 10.75
C TRP A 386 31.42 -5.29 10.22
N PHE A 387 31.18 -6.32 9.41
CA PHE A 387 29.87 -6.60 8.82
C PHE A 387 29.57 -8.09 8.77
N ARG A 388 28.30 -8.45 9.02
CA ARG A 388 27.80 -9.82 8.83
C ARG A 388 27.18 -9.98 7.45
N MET A 389 27.69 -10.95 6.68
CA MET A 389 27.13 -11.34 5.39
C MET A 389 26.61 -12.78 5.42
N CYS A 390 25.35 -12.99 5.03
CA CYS A 390 24.77 -14.33 4.87
C CYS A 390 25.01 -14.85 3.45
N PHE A 391 25.54 -16.06 3.32
CA PHE A 391 25.80 -16.67 2.00
C PHE A 391 24.91 -17.88 1.69
N ALA A 392 24.09 -18.32 2.64
CA ALA A 392 23.30 -19.54 2.51
C ALA A 392 21.92 -19.34 1.86
N ASN A 393 21.38 -18.11 1.88
CA ASN A 393 20.00 -17.82 1.48
C ASN A 393 19.88 -17.21 0.06
N ILE A 394 20.81 -17.53 -0.84
CA ILE A 394 20.86 -16.97 -2.19
C ILE A 394 21.36 -17.98 -3.24
N SER A 395 20.82 -17.88 -4.47
CA SER A 395 21.27 -18.69 -5.61
C SER A 395 22.73 -18.36 -5.99
N GLN A 396 23.39 -19.23 -6.77
CA GLN A 396 24.75 -18.92 -7.27
C GLN A 396 24.76 -17.62 -8.07
N GLU A 397 23.72 -17.42 -8.89
CA GLU A 397 23.66 -16.28 -9.77
C GLU A 397 23.41 -14.99 -9.00
N THR A 398 22.51 -15.03 -8.02
CA THR A 398 22.29 -13.92 -7.09
C THR A 398 23.57 -13.58 -6.33
N LEU A 399 24.35 -14.58 -5.88
CA LEU A 399 25.64 -14.36 -5.24
C LEU A 399 26.66 -13.70 -6.19
N ARG A 400 26.70 -14.08 -7.47
CA ARG A 400 27.55 -13.40 -8.47
C ARG A 400 27.16 -11.94 -8.68
N VAL A 401 25.87 -11.64 -8.72
CA VAL A 401 25.38 -10.25 -8.81
C VAL A 401 25.74 -9.46 -7.56
N ALA A 402 25.60 -10.07 -6.37
CA ALA A 402 25.98 -9.46 -5.12
C ALA A 402 27.48 -9.12 -5.09
N LEU A 403 28.34 -10.05 -5.53
CA LEU A 403 29.78 -9.83 -5.61
C LEU A 403 30.15 -8.71 -6.60
N ARG A 404 29.53 -8.65 -7.79
CA ARG A 404 29.70 -7.53 -8.73
C ARG A 404 29.36 -6.17 -8.12
N ARG A 405 28.32 -6.12 -7.28
CA ARG A 405 27.94 -4.90 -6.55
C ARG A 405 28.94 -4.54 -5.45
N VAL A 406 29.55 -5.53 -4.80
CA VAL A 406 30.63 -5.31 -3.83
C VAL A 406 31.89 -4.77 -4.52
N GLU A 407 32.26 -5.31 -5.67
CA GLU A 407 33.38 -4.78 -6.47
C GLU A 407 33.15 -3.31 -6.84
N ALA A 408 31.96 -2.99 -7.36
CA ALA A 408 31.58 -1.61 -7.68
C ALA A 408 31.62 -0.67 -6.45
N LEU A 409 31.26 -1.17 -5.26
CA LEU A 409 31.37 -0.42 -4.01
C LEU A 409 32.83 -0.05 -3.71
N VAL A 410 33.75 -1.01 -3.82
CA VAL A 410 35.17 -0.78 -3.54
C VAL A 410 35.79 0.18 -4.55
N GLU A 411 35.54 -0.01 -5.85
CA GLU A 411 36.01 0.88 -6.92
C GLU A 411 35.55 2.33 -6.72
N SER A 412 34.29 2.50 -6.31
CA SER A 412 33.72 3.82 -6.03
C SER A 412 34.29 4.50 -4.78
N THR A 413 35.09 3.79 -3.98
CA THR A 413 35.72 4.32 -2.77
C THR A 413 37.20 4.66 -3.03
N SER A 414 37.91 3.82 -3.80
CA SER A 414 39.31 4.01 -4.21
C SER A 414 39.56 5.25 -5.09
N THR A 415 38.57 5.65 -5.91
CA THR A 415 38.66 6.87 -6.76
C THR A 415 38.62 8.19 -5.98
N THR A 416 38.37 8.13 -4.68
CA THR A 416 38.29 9.32 -3.81
C THR A 416 39.61 9.65 -3.12
N SER A 417 40.51 8.67 -2.93
CA SER A 417 41.72 8.78 -2.09
C SER A 417 43.03 9.09 -2.85
N GLY A 418 43.07 9.03 -4.18
CA GLY A 418 44.27 9.37 -4.96
C GLY A 418 43.99 10.28 -6.17
N ALA A 419 44.25 11.59 -6.05
CA ALA A 419 44.58 12.49 -7.17
C ALA A 419 44.73 13.94 -6.67
N GLY A 420 45.98 14.30 -6.36
CA GLY A 420 46.61 15.55 -6.81
C GLY A 420 47.64 15.20 -7.89
N GLY A 421 47.75 16.02 -8.94
CA GLY A 421 48.78 15.90 -9.98
C GLY A 421 48.36 15.20 -11.28
N ASP A 422 48.10 16.03 -12.29
CA ASP A 422 48.21 15.84 -13.76
C ASP A 422 47.23 15.01 -14.61
N ASN A 423 46.96 15.65 -15.76
CA ASN A 423 45.99 15.38 -16.81
C ASN A 423 46.23 14.05 -17.54
N CYS A 424 45.21 13.17 -17.53
CA CYS A 424 44.51 12.68 -18.72
C CYS A 424 43.38 11.71 -18.33
N ASN A 425 42.19 11.92 -18.93
CA ASN A 425 41.06 10.99 -19.01
C ASN A 425 40.57 10.28 -17.75
N HIS A 426 39.82 10.98 -16.88
CA HIS A 426 38.82 10.35 -16.01
C HIS A 426 37.64 11.29 -15.72
N HIS A 427 36.70 11.35 -16.66
CA HIS A 427 35.50 12.20 -16.58
C HIS A 427 34.28 11.55 -15.88
N HIS A 428 34.40 10.37 -15.27
CA HIS A 428 33.21 9.60 -14.88
C HIS A 428 32.89 9.37 -13.39
N HIS A 429 33.77 9.67 -12.42
CA HIS A 429 33.46 9.28 -11.02
C HIS A 429 33.60 10.32 -9.90
N ARG A 430 33.93 11.59 -10.19
CA ARG A 430 34.10 12.63 -9.15
C ARG A 430 32.92 13.60 -8.95
N ARG A 431 31.75 13.35 -9.55
CA ARG A 431 30.57 14.27 -9.47
C ARG A 431 29.51 13.90 -8.42
N THR A 432 29.68 12.81 -7.68
CA THR A 432 28.59 12.20 -6.89
C THR A 432 28.51 12.61 -5.42
N VAL A 433 29.61 13.02 -4.77
CA VAL A 433 29.59 13.17 -3.30
C VAL A 433 29.50 14.61 -2.82
N ARG A 434 30.09 15.59 -3.53
CA ARG A 434 29.99 17.02 -3.13
C ARG A 434 28.77 17.74 -3.71
N ASN A 435 28.11 17.11 -4.68
CA ASN A 435 26.80 17.55 -5.15
C ASN A 435 25.69 17.18 -4.16
N SER A 436 25.83 16.21 -3.26
CA SER A 436 24.72 15.74 -2.39
C SER A 436 24.10 16.78 -1.43
N ARG A 437 24.75 17.94 -1.19
CA ARG A 437 24.11 19.08 -0.49
C ARG A 437 23.73 20.28 -1.37
N ARG A 438 24.08 20.28 -2.67
CA ARG A 438 23.67 21.32 -3.65
C ARG A 438 22.89 20.77 -4.87
N SER A 439 22.80 19.45 -5.05
CA SER A 439 22.15 18.76 -6.18
C SER A 439 20.69 18.44 -5.93
N TRP A 440 20.15 18.72 -4.74
CA TRP A 440 18.69 18.82 -4.58
C TRP A 440 18.07 19.91 -5.46
N PHE A 441 18.89 20.80 -6.04
CA PHE A 441 18.43 21.86 -6.94
C PHE A 441 18.85 21.66 -8.42
N VAL A 442 19.43 20.52 -8.81
CA VAL A 442 19.70 20.22 -10.23
C VAL A 442 18.92 18.98 -10.66
N PRO A 443 17.83 19.11 -11.45
CA PRO A 443 17.04 17.95 -11.87
C PRO A 443 17.88 17.06 -12.80
N SER A 444 18.22 15.85 -12.37
CA SER A 444 18.77 14.85 -13.30
C SER A 444 17.64 14.34 -14.20
N PRO A 445 17.83 14.23 -15.53
CA PRO A 445 16.81 13.72 -16.45
C PRO A 445 16.57 12.20 -16.30
N SER A 446 17.18 11.54 -15.31
CA SER A 446 17.03 10.10 -15.06
C SER A 446 15.58 9.68 -14.78
N TRP A 447 14.77 10.54 -14.15
CA TRP A 447 13.35 10.26 -13.93
C TRP A 447 12.55 10.22 -15.24
N ILE A 448 12.98 10.98 -16.26
CA ILE A 448 12.37 10.99 -17.59
C ILE A 448 12.62 9.66 -18.28
N VAL A 449 13.86 9.16 -18.23
CA VAL A 449 14.23 7.86 -18.81
C VAL A 449 13.46 6.73 -18.13
N LYS A 450 13.42 6.72 -16.79
CA LYS A 450 12.66 5.73 -16.01
C LYS A 450 11.17 5.76 -16.38
N ALA A 451 10.56 6.94 -16.45
CA ALA A 451 9.16 7.09 -16.85
C ALA A 451 8.92 6.63 -18.30
N TRP A 452 9.90 6.81 -19.20
CA TRP A 452 9.79 6.35 -20.58
C TRP A 452 9.85 4.82 -20.69
N GLU A 453 10.77 4.18 -19.98
CA GLU A 453 11.03 2.73 -20.01
C GLU A 453 9.91 1.88 -19.36
N THR A 454 9.16 2.42 -18.40
CA THR A 454 8.12 1.65 -17.70
C THR A 454 7.05 1.14 -18.66
N THR A 455 6.68 -0.14 -18.53
CA THR A 455 5.67 -0.78 -19.38
C THR A 455 4.24 -0.54 -18.87
N GLU A 456 3.24 -0.74 -19.72
CA GLU A 456 1.83 -0.58 -19.33
C GLU A 456 1.37 -1.63 -18.30
N GLU A 457 1.96 -2.82 -18.31
CA GLU A 457 1.71 -3.89 -17.33
C GLU A 457 2.20 -3.49 -15.93
N GLU A 458 3.42 -2.93 -15.85
CA GLU A 458 3.95 -2.36 -14.60
C GLU A 458 3.07 -1.21 -14.09
N MET A 459 2.57 -0.36 -14.99
CA MET A 459 1.64 0.71 -14.62
C MET A 459 0.30 0.17 -14.10
N LEU A 460 -0.22 -0.91 -14.69
CA LEU A 460 -1.45 -1.55 -14.24
C LEU A 460 -1.27 -2.18 -12.85
N ALA A 461 -0.11 -2.79 -12.58
CA ALA A 461 0.21 -3.40 -11.30
C ALA A 461 0.39 -2.37 -10.17
N VAL A 462 1.01 -1.21 -10.45
CA VAL A 462 1.27 -0.16 -9.43
C VAL A 462 0.10 0.80 -9.28
N GLY A 463 -0.41 1.34 -10.40
CA GLY A 463 -1.39 2.44 -10.41
C GLY A 463 -2.84 2.00 -10.61
N GLY A 464 -3.09 0.75 -10.97
CA GLY A 464 -4.43 0.23 -11.25
C GLY A 464 -5.01 0.66 -12.59
N MET A 465 -6.22 0.18 -12.90
CA MET A 465 -6.87 0.40 -14.21
C MET A 465 -7.18 1.89 -14.47
N ASP A 466 -7.52 2.65 -13.44
CA ASP A 466 -7.88 4.08 -13.60
C ASP A 466 -6.68 4.94 -14.00
N ALA A 467 -5.48 4.62 -13.50
CA ALA A 467 -4.24 5.28 -13.91
C ALA A 467 -3.89 4.99 -15.37
N VAL A 468 -4.02 3.73 -15.80
CA VAL A 468 -3.79 3.33 -17.20
C VAL A 468 -4.76 4.03 -18.13
N VAL A 469 -6.05 4.08 -17.80
CA VAL A 469 -7.08 4.79 -18.60
C VAL A 469 -6.77 6.28 -18.71
N PHE A 470 -6.33 6.92 -17.63
CA PHE A 470 -5.94 8.32 -17.65
C PHE A 470 -4.73 8.56 -18.58
N LEU A 471 -3.67 7.75 -18.48
CA LEU A 471 -2.51 7.86 -19.36
C LEU A 471 -2.84 7.54 -20.82
N ARG A 472 -3.72 6.56 -21.09
CA ARG A 472 -4.23 6.28 -22.44
C ARG A 472 -4.98 7.48 -23.03
N ALA A 473 -5.72 8.24 -22.22
CA ALA A 473 -6.34 9.48 -22.68
C ALA A 473 -5.31 10.55 -23.08
N VAL A 474 -4.18 10.64 -22.37
CA VAL A 474 -3.04 11.50 -22.76
C VAL A 474 -2.43 11.02 -24.08
N VAL A 475 -2.14 9.72 -24.21
CA VAL A 475 -1.56 9.13 -25.43
C VAL A 475 -2.49 9.30 -26.63
N PHE A 476 -3.80 9.11 -26.45
CA PHE A 476 -4.81 9.40 -27.46
C PHE A 476 -4.73 10.86 -27.92
N SER A 477 -4.61 11.80 -26.97
CA SER A 477 -4.48 13.23 -27.25
C SER A 477 -3.20 13.55 -28.03
N ILE A 478 -2.06 12.96 -27.67
CA ILE A 478 -0.80 13.11 -28.43
C ILE A 478 -1.00 12.64 -29.87
N ARG A 479 -1.51 11.42 -30.06
CA ARG A 479 -1.70 10.83 -31.41
C ARG A 479 -2.59 11.70 -32.30
N ILE A 480 -3.74 12.14 -31.79
CA ILE A 480 -4.67 12.93 -32.60
C ILE A 480 -4.15 14.34 -32.88
N PHE A 481 -3.55 15.01 -31.90
CA PHE A 481 -3.00 16.35 -32.12
C PHE A 481 -1.73 16.34 -32.95
N SER A 482 -0.97 15.23 -33.01
CA SER A 482 0.14 15.08 -33.95
C SER A 482 -0.36 15.05 -35.39
N ILE A 483 -1.41 14.26 -35.66
CA ILE A 483 -2.06 14.22 -36.99
C ILE A 483 -2.63 15.61 -37.31
N ALA A 484 -3.37 16.22 -36.39
CA ALA A 484 -3.95 17.54 -36.59
C ALA A 484 -2.89 18.61 -36.84
N ALA A 485 -1.76 18.58 -36.12
CA ALA A 485 -0.66 19.53 -36.31
C ALA A 485 -0.03 19.39 -37.70
N VAL A 486 0.28 18.17 -38.14
CA VAL A 486 0.84 17.94 -39.49
C VAL A 486 -0.13 18.45 -40.57
N ILE A 487 -1.40 18.08 -40.48
CA ILE A 487 -2.41 18.50 -41.47
C ILE A 487 -2.64 20.01 -41.45
N CYS A 488 -2.78 20.62 -40.27
CA CYS A 488 -3.03 22.06 -40.18
C CYS A 488 -1.81 22.89 -40.54
N PHE A 489 -0.58 22.45 -40.26
CA PHE A 489 0.62 23.19 -40.64
C PHE A 489 0.93 23.08 -42.14
N LEU A 490 0.62 21.95 -42.77
CA LEU A 490 0.86 21.75 -44.20
C LEU A 490 -0.25 22.35 -45.07
N LEU A 491 -1.51 22.27 -44.64
CA LEU A 491 -2.66 22.71 -45.44
C LEU A 491 -3.24 24.05 -44.97
N VAL A 492 -3.55 24.17 -43.68
CA VAL A 492 -4.37 25.28 -43.15
C VAL A 492 -3.55 26.55 -42.91
N LEU A 493 -2.37 26.43 -42.31
CA LEU A 493 -1.53 27.56 -41.93
C LEU A 493 -1.03 28.37 -43.14
N PRO A 494 -0.58 27.76 -44.25
CA PRO A 494 -0.22 28.51 -45.46
C PRO A 494 -1.44 29.21 -46.06
N VAL A 495 -2.60 28.56 -46.07
CA VAL A 495 -3.86 29.14 -46.58
C VAL A 495 -4.29 30.36 -45.76
N ASN A 496 -4.17 30.29 -44.43
CA ASN A 496 -4.46 31.43 -43.55
C ASN A 496 -3.50 32.60 -43.82
N TYR A 497 -2.21 32.32 -43.98
CA TYR A 497 -1.21 33.36 -44.21
C TYR A 497 -1.41 34.09 -45.55
N TYR A 498 -1.71 33.36 -46.63
CA TYR A 498 -1.90 33.93 -47.98
C TYR A 498 -3.35 34.40 -48.28
N GLY A 499 -4.25 34.39 -47.29
CA GLY A 499 -5.69 34.64 -47.47
C GLY A 499 -6.11 36.09 -47.83
N GLN A 500 -5.24 37.06 -47.54
CA GLN A 500 -5.32 38.53 -47.70
C GLN A 500 -6.63 39.29 -47.40
N GLU A 501 -6.70 39.89 -46.22
CA GLU A 501 -7.28 41.24 -46.00
C GLU A 501 -6.32 42.21 -45.29
N MET A 502 -5.28 41.72 -44.60
CA MET A 502 -4.35 42.53 -43.78
C MET A 502 -3.01 42.84 -44.48
N ARG A 503 -2.39 44.01 -44.19
CA ARG A 503 -1.05 44.38 -44.71
C ARG A 503 0.05 43.60 -43.99
N HIS A 504 0.79 42.78 -44.73
CA HIS A 504 1.90 41.98 -44.19
C HIS A 504 3.11 42.83 -43.76
N LYS A 505 3.75 42.45 -42.65
CA LYS A 505 5.06 42.91 -42.16
C LYS A 505 6.04 41.73 -42.09
N GLN A 506 7.29 41.95 -41.70
CA GLN A 506 8.23 40.83 -41.47
C GLN A 506 7.69 39.91 -40.35
N ILE A 507 7.79 38.58 -40.52
CA ILE A 507 7.27 37.52 -39.63
C ILE A 507 7.38 37.82 -38.11
N PRO A 508 8.53 38.30 -37.54
CA PRO A 508 8.62 38.59 -36.10
C PRO A 508 7.78 39.80 -35.63
N SER A 509 7.18 40.56 -36.54
CA SER A 509 6.38 41.76 -36.26
C SER A 509 4.91 41.64 -36.66
N GLU A 510 4.48 40.44 -37.08
CA GLU A 510 3.10 40.14 -37.48
C GLU A 510 2.20 39.83 -36.27
N SER A 511 0.92 40.20 -36.38
CA SER A 511 -0.10 39.82 -35.39
C SER A 511 -0.44 38.34 -35.52
N LEU A 512 -0.71 37.66 -34.39
CA LEU A 512 -1.16 36.26 -34.36
C LEU A 512 -2.47 36.05 -35.16
N GLU A 513 -3.26 37.11 -35.34
CA GLU A 513 -4.51 37.11 -36.10
C GLU A 513 -4.31 36.78 -37.60
N VAL A 514 -3.14 37.09 -38.16
CA VAL A 514 -2.79 36.81 -39.58
C VAL A 514 -2.76 35.30 -39.87
N PHE A 515 -2.48 34.48 -38.85
CA PHE A 515 -2.41 33.02 -38.98
C PHE A 515 -3.76 32.32 -38.72
N THR A 516 -4.84 33.09 -38.56
CA THR A 516 -6.19 32.56 -38.32
C THR A 516 -7.05 32.60 -39.58
N ILE A 517 -8.18 31.88 -39.55
CA ILE A 517 -9.17 31.87 -40.63
C ILE A 517 -9.79 33.26 -40.88
N GLU A 518 -9.64 34.23 -39.96
CA GLU A 518 -10.14 35.59 -40.16
C GLU A 518 -9.48 36.28 -41.35
N ASN A 519 -8.19 36.01 -41.62
CA ASN A 519 -7.42 36.58 -42.73
C ASN A 519 -7.80 36.05 -44.13
N VAL A 520 -8.69 35.04 -44.22
CA VAL A 520 -9.15 34.49 -45.51
C VAL A 520 -10.33 35.29 -46.06
N LYS A 521 -10.23 35.80 -47.30
CA LYS A 521 -11.33 36.55 -47.97
C LYS A 521 -12.66 35.80 -48.00
N GLU A 522 -13.76 36.54 -47.90
CA GLU A 522 -15.12 36.04 -48.14
C GLU A 522 -15.26 35.47 -49.57
N GLY A 523 -15.90 34.31 -49.71
CA GLY A 523 -16.07 33.62 -50.99
C GLY A 523 -14.81 32.92 -51.55
N SER A 524 -13.72 32.86 -50.78
CA SER A 524 -12.48 32.20 -51.21
C SER A 524 -12.65 30.69 -51.43
N LYS A 525 -12.16 30.17 -52.56
CA LYS A 525 -12.13 28.73 -52.87
C LYS A 525 -11.24 27.94 -51.89
N TRP A 526 -10.28 28.61 -51.26
CA TRP A 526 -9.31 28.00 -50.34
C TRP A 526 -9.93 27.54 -49.02
N LEU A 527 -11.15 27.99 -48.68
CA LEU A 527 -11.89 27.50 -47.51
C LEU A 527 -12.18 25.98 -47.58
N TRP A 528 -12.13 25.39 -48.78
CA TRP A 528 -12.23 23.94 -48.94
C TRP A 528 -11.06 23.18 -48.28
N ALA A 529 -9.87 23.79 -48.17
CA ALA A 529 -8.74 23.19 -47.45
C ALA A 529 -9.03 23.02 -45.95
N HIS A 530 -9.73 23.99 -45.33
CA HIS A 530 -10.18 23.87 -43.94
C HIS A 530 -11.24 22.78 -43.77
N CYS A 531 -12.18 22.69 -44.74
CA CYS A 531 -13.18 21.62 -44.76
C CYS A 531 -12.51 20.24 -44.88
N LEU A 532 -11.53 20.09 -45.77
CA LEU A 532 -10.76 18.85 -45.92
C LEU A 532 -10.00 18.50 -44.64
N ALA A 533 -9.34 19.48 -44.01
CA ALA A 533 -8.67 19.29 -42.72
C ALA A 533 -9.65 18.85 -41.62
N LEU A 534 -10.87 19.42 -41.58
CA LEU A 534 -11.93 19.02 -40.64
C LEU A 534 -12.32 17.56 -40.80
N TYR A 535 -12.48 17.11 -42.04
CA TYR A 535 -12.78 15.71 -42.35
C TYR A 535 -11.65 14.78 -41.92
N ILE A 536 -10.40 15.10 -42.27
CA ILE A 536 -9.25 14.26 -41.90
C ILE A 536 -9.14 14.15 -40.38
N ILE A 537 -9.19 15.27 -39.66
CA ILE A 537 -9.10 15.29 -38.19
C ILE A 537 -10.26 14.50 -37.56
N THR A 538 -11.49 14.71 -38.02
CA THR A 538 -12.67 14.01 -37.48
C THR A 538 -12.59 12.51 -37.72
N CYS A 539 -12.29 12.09 -38.96
CA CYS A 539 -12.19 10.67 -39.31
C CYS A 539 -11.06 9.98 -38.53
N SER A 540 -9.87 10.61 -38.45
CA SER A 540 -8.76 10.09 -37.64
C SER A 540 -9.12 9.99 -36.16
N ALA A 541 -9.80 11.00 -35.60
CA ALA A 541 -10.25 10.97 -34.21
C ALA A 541 -11.23 9.83 -33.95
N CYS A 542 -12.25 9.64 -34.81
CA CYS A 542 -13.22 8.55 -34.67
C CYS A 542 -12.56 7.17 -34.79
N ILE A 543 -11.64 6.97 -35.74
CA ILE A 543 -10.92 5.70 -35.92
C ILE A 543 -10.07 5.39 -34.67
N LEU A 544 -9.28 6.37 -34.19
CA LEU A 544 -8.47 6.20 -32.99
C LEU A 544 -9.32 5.96 -31.75
N LEU A 545 -10.41 6.73 -31.56
CA LEU A 545 -11.35 6.53 -30.46
C LEU A 545 -11.95 5.12 -30.48
N TYR A 546 -12.31 4.60 -31.65
CA TYR A 546 -12.86 3.24 -31.77
C TYR A 546 -11.86 2.17 -31.30
N PHE A 547 -10.62 2.25 -31.77
CA PHE A 547 -9.58 1.29 -31.38
C PHE A 547 -9.23 1.37 -29.89
N GLU A 548 -9.09 2.59 -29.35
CA GLU A 548 -8.80 2.78 -27.93
C GLU A 548 -9.97 2.31 -27.05
N TYR A 549 -11.21 2.58 -27.44
CA TYR A 549 -12.39 2.12 -26.69
C TYR A 549 -12.49 0.59 -26.68
N LYS A 550 -12.21 -0.05 -27.82
CA LYS A 550 -12.12 -1.52 -27.92
C LYS A 550 -11.00 -2.08 -27.04
N SER A 551 -9.81 -1.46 -27.08
CA SER A 551 -8.64 -1.87 -26.29
C SER A 551 -8.91 -1.78 -24.79
N ILE A 552 -9.46 -0.65 -24.32
CA ILE A 552 -9.77 -0.42 -22.90
C ILE A 552 -10.88 -1.34 -22.42
N ALA A 553 -11.91 -1.60 -23.24
CA ALA A 553 -12.95 -2.56 -22.91
C ALA A 553 -12.37 -3.98 -22.71
N LYS A 554 -11.42 -4.39 -23.56
CA LYS A 554 -10.72 -5.67 -23.44
C LYS A 554 -9.84 -5.73 -22.18
N MET A 555 -8.99 -4.72 -21.97
CA MET A 555 -8.13 -4.65 -20.77
C MET A 555 -8.95 -4.64 -19.48
N ARG A 556 -10.09 -3.95 -19.44
CA ARG A 556 -11.00 -3.97 -18.28
C ARG A 556 -11.49 -5.38 -18.00
N LEU A 557 -11.88 -6.13 -19.03
CA LEU A 557 -12.39 -7.49 -18.86
C LEU A 557 -11.29 -8.44 -18.37
N GLU A 558 -10.10 -8.35 -18.97
CA GLU A 558 -8.93 -9.14 -18.56
C GLU A 558 -8.55 -8.84 -17.11
N TYR A 559 -8.45 -7.55 -16.75
CA TYR A 559 -8.17 -7.10 -15.39
C TYR A 559 -9.22 -7.63 -14.39
N PHE A 560 -10.50 -7.58 -14.75
CA PHE A 560 -11.58 -8.11 -13.92
C PHE A 560 -11.46 -9.63 -13.68
N THR A 561 -11.11 -10.39 -14.71
CA THR A 561 -10.96 -11.86 -14.61
C THR A 561 -9.70 -12.32 -13.90
N GLN A 562 -8.62 -11.54 -13.95
CA GLN A 562 -7.33 -11.87 -13.34
C GLN A 562 -7.20 -11.36 -11.89
N SER A 563 -8.03 -10.38 -11.50
CA SER A 563 -8.02 -9.83 -10.15
C SER A 563 -8.39 -10.90 -9.10
N PRO A 564 -7.83 -10.82 -7.88
CA PRO A 564 -8.25 -11.67 -6.78
C PRO A 564 -9.74 -11.47 -6.47
N PRO A 565 -10.41 -12.47 -5.87
CA PRO A 565 -11.84 -12.39 -5.55
C PRO A 565 -12.10 -11.19 -4.63
N LYS A 566 -12.77 -10.16 -5.15
CA LYS A 566 -13.14 -8.98 -4.38
C LYS A 566 -14.51 -9.19 -3.69
N PRO A 567 -14.67 -8.82 -2.40
CA PRO A 567 -15.94 -8.96 -1.68
C PRO A 567 -17.15 -8.27 -2.36
N SER A 568 -16.90 -7.18 -3.09
CA SER A 568 -17.93 -6.46 -3.84
C SER A 568 -18.67 -7.32 -4.87
N HIS A 569 -18.01 -8.33 -5.44
CA HIS A 569 -18.60 -9.16 -6.50
C HIS A 569 -19.72 -10.08 -5.99
N PHE A 570 -19.77 -10.34 -4.68
CA PHE A 570 -20.76 -11.20 -4.02
C PHE A 570 -21.76 -10.42 -3.17
N THR A 571 -21.63 -9.09 -3.12
CA THR A 571 -22.36 -8.24 -2.18
C THR A 571 -23.27 -7.25 -2.91
N VAL A 572 -24.51 -7.17 -2.46
CA VAL A 572 -25.51 -6.20 -2.94
C VAL A 572 -25.84 -5.23 -1.82
N LEU A 573 -25.76 -3.93 -2.11
CA LEU A 573 -26.26 -2.90 -1.22
C LEU A 573 -27.77 -2.74 -1.45
N VAL A 574 -28.54 -2.98 -0.39
CA VAL A 574 -29.99 -2.80 -0.36
C VAL A 574 -30.31 -1.50 0.39
N ARG A 575 -31.14 -0.64 -0.19
CA ARG A 575 -31.61 0.63 0.40
C ARG A 575 -33.14 0.70 0.36
N ALA A 576 -33.70 1.60 1.16
CA ALA A 576 -35.14 1.81 1.26
C ALA A 576 -35.90 0.56 1.71
N ILE A 577 -35.37 -0.10 2.75
CA ILE A 577 -36.04 -1.23 3.40
C ILE A 577 -37.33 -0.69 4.07
N PRO A 578 -38.50 -1.27 3.79
CA PRO A 578 -39.76 -0.83 4.40
C PRO A 578 -39.74 -1.06 5.92
N GLN A 579 -40.27 -0.11 6.67
CA GLN A 579 -40.41 -0.23 8.11
C GLN A 579 -41.70 -0.99 8.41
N SER A 580 -41.60 -2.14 9.08
CA SER A 580 -42.74 -2.82 9.70
C SER A 580 -42.88 -2.35 11.16
N SER A 581 -44.09 -2.32 11.69
CA SER A 581 -44.37 -1.91 13.07
C SER A 581 -44.06 -2.99 14.11
N GLN A 582 -43.80 -4.23 13.67
CA GLN A 582 -43.65 -5.41 14.53
C GLN A 582 -42.31 -6.16 14.36
N GLU A 583 -41.55 -5.97 13.27
CA GLU A 583 -40.30 -6.69 13.00
C GLU A 583 -39.10 -5.73 12.90
N SER A 584 -37.89 -6.21 13.21
CA SER A 584 -36.67 -5.41 12.99
C SER A 584 -36.34 -5.30 11.49
N TYR A 585 -35.49 -4.33 11.11
CA TYR A 585 -35.05 -4.23 9.71
C TYR A 585 -34.23 -5.46 9.30
N SER A 586 -33.42 -6.01 10.22
CA SER A 586 -32.64 -7.24 9.99
C SER A 586 -33.55 -8.44 9.70
N ASP A 587 -34.62 -8.64 10.47
CA ASP A 587 -35.57 -9.73 10.27
C ASP A 587 -36.31 -9.58 8.93
N SER A 588 -36.69 -8.34 8.59
CA SER A 588 -37.33 -8.03 7.31
C SER A 588 -36.43 -8.40 6.12
N VAL A 589 -35.13 -8.09 6.18
CA VAL A 589 -34.15 -8.46 5.14
C VAL A 589 -33.98 -9.96 5.08
N LYS A 590 -33.78 -10.63 6.23
CA LYS A 590 -33.63 -12.09 6.30
C LYS A 590 -34.83 -12.79 5.67
N LYS A 591 -36.05 -12.41 6.05
CA LYS A 591 -37.31 -12.98 5.53
C LYS A 591 -37.45 -12.75 4.03
N PHE A 592 -37.18 -11.53 3.55
CA PHE A 592 -37.28 -11.20 2.12
C PHE A 592 -36.33 -12.05 1.27
N PHE A 593 -35.03 -12.06 1.59
CA PHE A 593 -34.04 -12.78 0.77
C PHE A 593 -34.09 -14.30 0.97
N THR A 594 -34.53 -14.80 2.13
CA THR A 594 -34.76 -16.24 2.32
C THR A 594 -35.96 -16.72 1.49
N ASN A 595 -37.02 -15.92 1.35
CA ASN A 595 -38.20 -16.31 0.58
C ASN A 595 -37.97 -16.25 -0.94
N TYR A 596 -37.32 -15.19 -1.44
CA TYR A 596 -37.18 -14.97 -2.88
C TYR A 596 -35.83 -15.41 -3.46
N HIS A 597 -34.78 -15.56 -2.64
CA HIS A 597 -33.41 -15.91 -3.06
C HIS A 597 -32.81 -17.05 -2.21
N ALA A 598 -33.63 -17.98 -1.71
CA ALA A 598 -33.25 -19.04 -0.76
C ALA A 598 -31.96 -19.80 -1.12
N SER A 599 -31.80 -20.17 -2.39
CA SER A 599 -30.69 -21.01 -2.85
C SER A 599 -29.35 -20.26 -2.83
N SER A 600 -29.37 -18.95 -3.08
CA SER A 600 -28.19 -18.12 -3.30
C SER A 600 -27.88 -17.14 -2.16
N TYR A 601 -28.85 -16.85 -1.29
CA TYR A 601 -28.64 -16.01 -0.11
C TYR A 601 -27.67 -16.68 0.88
N LEU A 602 -26.70 -15.90 1.37
CA LEU A 602 -25.72 -16.33 2.37
C LEU A 602 -26.02 -15.69 3.73
N SER A 603 -25.97 -14.36 3.80
CA SER A 603 -26.16 -13.59 5.03
C SER A 603 -26.35 -12.10 4.71
N HIS A 604 -26.57 -11.26 5.72
CA HIS A 604 -26.63 -9.81 5.54
C HIS A 604 -26.02 -9.06 6.74
N GLN A 605 -25.61 -7.81 6.50
CA GLN A 605 -25.09 -6.89 7.49
C GLN A 605 -25.88 -5.57 7.43
N MET A 606 -26.52 -5.20 8.54
CA MET A 606 -27.24 -3.92 8.64
C MET A 606 -26.27 -2.73 8.72
N VAL A 607 -26.65 -1.61 8.10
CA VAL A 607 -25.93 -0.33 8.20
C VAL A 607 -26.39 0.40 9.45
N LEU A 608 -25.46 0.78 10.33
CA LEU A 608 -25.75 1.51 11.55
C LEU A 608 -25.60 3.02 11.33
N ARG A 609 -26.48 3.79 11.99
CA ARG A 609 -26.41 5.24 11.98
C ARG A 609 -25.28 5.72 12.87
N SER A 610 -24.43 6.57 12.32
CA SER A 610 -23.38 7.25 13.09
C SER A 610 -23.97 8.17 14.16
N GLY A 611 -23.89 7.76 15.44
CA GLY A 611 -24.36 8.53 16.59
C GLY A 611 -23.30 9.48 17.16
N ARG A 612 -23.66 10.23 18.22
CA ARG A 612 -22.72 11.09 19.00
C ARG A 612 -21.47 10.31 19.44
N VAL A 613 -21.62 9.05 19.82
CA VAL A 613 -20.54 8.14 20.25
C VAL A 613 -19.52 7.87 19.14
N GLN A 614 -19.93 7.80 17.86
CA GLN A 614 -19.00 7.59 16.75
C GLN A 614 -18.26 8.88 16.37
N LYS A 615 -18.92 10.03 16.46
CA LYS A 615 -18.25 11.32 16.37
C LYS A 615 -17.21 11.44 17.49
N LEU A 616 -17.57 11.05 18.71
CA LEU A 616 -16.67 10.96 19.85
C LEU A 616 -15.53 9.94 19.64
N MET A 617 -15.76 8.78 19.03
CA MET A 617 -14.68 7.82 18.71
C MET A 617 -13.73 8.37 17.64
N THR A 618 -14.25 9.00 16.59
CA THR A 618 -13.44 9.62 15.53
C THR A 618 -12.65 10.81 16.07
N ASP A 619 -13.28 11.62 16.93
CA ASP A 619 -12.66 12.75 17.59
C ASP A 619 -11.68 12.27 18.66
N ALA A 620 -11.94 11.18 19.37
CA ALA A 620 -11.02 10.53 20.29
C ALA A 620 -9.84 9.88 19.57
N GLU A 621 -10.02 9.34 18.35
CA GLU A 621 -8.93 8.81 17.53
C GLU A 621 -8.04 9.95 17.01
N LYS A 622 -8.64 11.06 16.55
CA LYS A 622 -7.90 12.28 16.21
C LYS A 622 -7.20 12.87 17.42
N MET A 623 -7.86 12.90 18.57
CA MET A 623 -7.33 13.45 19.81
C MET A 623 -6.25 12.53 20.38
N TYR A 624 -6.37 11.21 20.23
CA TYR A 624 -5.32 10.23 20.52
C TYR A 624 -4.10 10.44 19.63
N LEU A 625 -4.29 10.72 18.33
CA LEU A 625 -3.18 11.06 17.43
C LEU A 625 -2.50 12.38 17.86
N VAL A 626 -3.29 13.38 18.28
CA VAL A 626 -2.76 14.66 18.81
C VAL A 626 -2.06 14.45 20.17
N PHE A 627 -2.60 13.61 21.06
CA PHE A 627 -2.02 13.30 22.36
C PHE A 627 -0.77 12.44 22.25
N LYS A 628 -0.74 11.46 21.33
CA LYS A 628 0.45 10.68 21.01
C LYS A 628 1.57 11.60 20.52
N ALA A 629 1.25 12.54 19.65
CA ALA A 629 2.18 13.58 19.20
C ALA A 629 2.66 14.50 20.34
N ALA A 630 1.77 14.87 21.28
CA ALA A 630 2.12 15.72 22.42
C ALA A 630 2.90 14.97 23.53
N SER A 631 2.67 13.66 23.73
CA SER A 631 3.35 12.85 24.74
C SER A 631 4.82 12.58 24.43
N LEU A 632 5.24 12.74 23.16
CA LEU A 632 6.63 12.68 22.73
C LEU A 632 7.45 13.94 23.11
N GLU A 633 6.79 15.03 23.55
CA GLU A 633 7.44 16.32 23.89
C GLU A 633 7.51 16.59 25.40
N GLN A 634 7.74 15.58 26.25
CA GLN A 634 7.88 15.80 27.70
C GLN A 634 9.19 16.49 28.14
N ASN A 635 10.02 16.97 27.20
CA ASN A 635 11.31 17.63 27.47
C ASN A 635 11.41 19.10 27.04
N CYS A 636 10.32 19.75 26.61
CA CYS A 636 10.36 21.17 26.23
C CYS A 636 9.41 22.02 27.08
N LYS A 637 9.94 23.09 27.70
CA LYS A 637 9.13 24.13 28.35
C LYS A 637 8.12 24.72 27.34
N PRO A 638 6.86 24.97 27.75
CA PRO A 638 5.86 25.51 26.85
C PRO A 638 6.16 26.98 26.53
N ASN A 639 6.54 27.27 25.28
CA ASN A 639 6.53 28.64 24.76
C ASN A 639 5.18 28.87 24.06
N SER A 640 4.39 29.78 24.61
CA SER A 640 3.14 30.26 24.03
C SER A 640 3.41 31.09 22.77
N ILE A 641 3.14 30.55 21.58
CA ILE A 641 3.13 31.33 20.35
C ILE A 641 1.73 31.93 20.18
N GLN A 642 1.65 33.25 20.24
CA GLN A 642 0.45 34.05 20.09
C GLN A 642 0.14 34.22 18.59
N CYS A 643 -1.03 33.75 18.13
CA CYS A 643 -1.50 33.96 16.76
C CYS A 643 -2.24 35.30 16.67
N GLY A 644 -1.77 36.21 15.82
CA GLY A 644 -2.11 37.64 15.80
C GLY A 644 -3.43 38.07 15.14
N LEU A 645 -4.42 37.19 14.95
CA LEU A 645 -5.74 37.62 14.48
C LEU A 645 -6.85 36.83 15.20
N CYS A 646 -7.40 37.46 16.25
CA CYS A 646 -8.63 37.12 16.95
C CYS A 646 -8.59 35.83 17.83
N GLY A 647 -8.22 36.00 19.11
CA GLY A 647 -8.51 35.04 20.18
C GLY A 647 -7.65 35.25 21.42
N GLY A 648 -8.26 35.47 22.58
CA GLY A 648 -7.56 35.57 23.88
C GLY A 648 -6.88 34.25 24.29
N PRO A 649 -6.10 34.23 25.38
CA PRO A 649 -5.33 33.07 25.81
C PRO A 649 -6.28 31.95 26.26
N THR A 650 -6.57 31.01 25.36
CA THR A 650 -7.28 29.78 25.71
C THR A 650 -6.26 28.79 26.25
N HIS A 651 -6.23 28.62 27.58
CA HIS A 651 -5.64 27.44 28.18
C HIS A 651 -6.34 26.20 27.61
N SER A 652 -5.62 25.43 26.79
CA SER A 652 -6.13 24.33 25.96
C SER A 652 -6.73 23.15 26.74
N PHE A 653 -6.73 23.21 28.08
CA PHE A 653 -7.35 22.22 28.96
C PHE A 653 -8.76 22.58 29.47
N ASN A 654 -9.24 23.82 29.28
CA ASN A 654 -10.56 24.24 29.79
C ASN A 654 -11.72 24.13 28.78
N ILE A 655 -11.45 23.70 27.53
CA ILE A 655 -12.52 23.48 26.53
C ILE A 655 -13.24 22.14 26.73
N LEU A 656 -12.72 21.22 27.54
CA LEU A 656 -13.41 19.96 27.88
C LEU A 656 -14.08 19.94 29.25
N SER A 657 -13.71 20.82 30.18
CA SER A 657 -14.38 20.94 31.48
C SER A 657 -15.65 21.78 31.42
N SER A 658 -15.75 22.74 30.49
CA SER A 658 -16.91 23.65 30.42
C SER A 658 -18.12 23.10 29.63
N GLU A 659 -17.94 22.12 28.74
CA GLU A 659 -19.08 21.42 28.10
C GLU A 659 -19.61 20.23 28.93
N THR A 660 -18.85 19.75 29.92
CA THR A 660 -19.34 18.73 30.87
C THR A 660 -20.16 19.31 32.04
N ASP A 661 -20.06 20.62 32.30
CA ASP A 661 -20.80 21.30 33.38
C ASP A 661 -22.00 22.14 32.91
N SER A 662 -22.26 22.25 31.61
CA SER A 662 -23.36 23.05 31.03
C SER A 662 -24.67 22.26 30.80
N ASP A 663 -24.75 20.99 31.16
CA ASP A 663 -25.99 20.19 31.01
C ASP A 663 -26.30 19.37 32.27
N LYS A 664 -26.00 19.93 33.45
CA LYS A 664 -26.54 19.48 34.75
C LYS A 664 -28.03 19.81 34.84
N GLY A 665 -28.83 19.13 34.02
CA GLY A 665 -30.27 19.30 33.94
C GLY A 665 -30.92 18.27 33.02
N LYS A 666 -31.07 17.04 33.53
CA LYS A 666 -31.79 15.88 32.96
C LYS A 666 -30.93 14.88 32.15
N THR A 667 -30.38 13.90 32.85
CA THR A 667 -30.59 12.44 32.71
C THR A 667 -29.35 11.69 33.21
N GLY A 668 -29.53 10.79 34.17
CA GLY A 668 -28.46 10.05 34.82
C GLY A 668 -27.73 9.12 33.85
N PHE A 669 -26.41 9.07 33.97
CA PHE A 669 -25.48 8.26 33.17
C PHE A 669 -25.53 6.74 33.51
N GLY A 670 -26.65 6.27 34.07
CA GLY A 670 -26.85 4.88 34.50
C GLY A 670 -27.84 4.08 33.64
N ASP A 671 -28.47 4.70 32.64
CA ASP A 671 -29.59 4.09 31.89
C ASP A 671 -29.53 4.41 30.39
N LEU A 672 -28.33 4.38 29.79
CA LEU A 672 -28.20 4.47 28.33
C LEU A 672 -28.55 3.12 27.71
N ASP A 673 -29.84 2.92 27.49
CA ASP A 673 -30.43 1.75 26.87
C ASP A 673 -29.65 1.33 25.60
N LEU A 674 -29.31 0.04 25.48
CA LEU A 674 -28.52 -0.52 24.35
C LEU A 674 -29.18 -0.22 22.99
N ALA A 675 -30.49 0.05 23.01
CA ALA A 675 -31.31 0.50 21.89
C ALA A 675 -30.89 1.88 21.33
N THR A 676 -30.37 2.77 22.18
CA THR A 676 -29.91 4.11 21.78
C THR A 676 -28.61 4.08 20.98
N ILE A 677 -27.82 3.00 21.13
CA ILE A 677 -26.55 2.76 20.43
C ILE A 677 -26.78 2.15 19.03
N ARG A 678 -27.89 1.44 18.80
CA ARG A 678 -28.18 0.70 17.55
C ARG A 678 -29.36 1.26 16.78
N LYS A 679 -29.29 2.52 16.32
CA LYS A 679 -30.27 2.99 15.33
C LYS A 679 -29.89 2.45 13.95
N GLU A 680 -30.48 1.31 13.59
CA GLU A 680 -30.37 0.73 12.25
C GLU A 680 -30.90 1.70 11.20
N CYS A 681 -30.14 1.84 10.10
CA CYS A 681 -30.59 2.57 8.92
C CYS A 681 -31.40 1.61 8.02
N PRO A 682 -32.33 2.13 7.19
CA PRO A 682 -33.06 1.33 6.21
C PRO A 682 -32.16 0.97 5.01
N ALA A 683 -30.97 0.46 5.29
CA ALA A 683 -29.96 0.00 4.34
C ALA A 683 -29.16 -1.18 4.91
N ALA A 684 -28.81 -2.14 4.06
CA ALA A 684 -28.09 -3.35 4.42
C ALA A 684 -27.17 -3.81 3.28
N PHE A 685 -26.07 -4.49 3.61
CA PHE A 685 -25.27 -5.26 2.67
C PHE A 685 -25.75 -6.71 2.71
N VAL A 686 -26.14 -7.27 1.57
CA VAL A 686 -26.61 -8.65 1.44
C VAL A 686 -25.58 -9.46 0.67
N PHE A 687 -25.16 -10.58 1.24
CA PHE A 687 -24.15 -11.46 0.71
C PHE A 687 -24.80 -12.65 0.00
N PHE A 688 -24.29 -12.97 -1.19
CA PHE A 688 -24.73 -14.10 -2.00
C PHE A 688 -23.60 -15.13 -2.13
N LYS A 689 -23.97 -16.40 -2.32
CA LYS A 689 -23.03 -17.51 -2.51
C LYS A 689 -22.24 -17.41 -3.81
N THR A 690 -22.85 -16.85 -4.86
CA THR A 690 -22.27 -16.74 -6.21
C THR A 690 -22.32 -15.29 -6.70
N ARG A 691 -21.37 -14.92 -7.56
CA ARG A 691 -21.32 -13.58 -8.17
C ARG A 691 -22.48 -13.37 -9.12
N TYR A 692 -22.88 -14.44 -9.82
CA TYR A 692 -24.04 -14.40 -10.71
C TYR A 692 -25.34 -14.06 -9.95
N ALA A 693 -25.56 -14.63 -8.76
CA ALA A 693 -26.74 -14.30 -7.98
C ALA A 693 -26.75 -12.85 -7.49
N ALA A 694 -25.59 -12.33 -7.05
CA ALA A 694 -25.45 -10.94 -6.65
C ALA A 694 -25.79 -9.96 -7.79
N ILE A 695 -25.30 -10.20 -9.01
CA ILE A 695 -25.60 -9.33 -10.15
C ILE A 695 -27.07 -9.40 -10.56
N VAL A 696 -27.70 -10.59 -10.51
CA VAL A 696 -29.13 -10.75 -10.79
C VAL A 696 -29.96 -9.99 -9.78
N ALA A 697 -29.65 -10.11 -8.49
CA ALA A 697 -30.34 -9.37 -7.44
C ALA A 697 -30.13 -7.84 -7.54
N ALA A 698 -28.96 -7.38 -8.00
CA ALA A 698 -28.67 -5.96 -8.21
C ALA A 698 -29.34 -5.37 -9.46
N GLN A 699 -29.60 -6.17 -10.50
CA GLN A 699 -30.20 -5.69 -11.76
C GLN A 699 -31.72 -5.83 -11.81
N VAL A 700 -32.28 -6.83 -11.11
CA VAL A 700 -33.72 -7.09 -11.10
C VAL A 700 -34.42 -6.18 -10.09
N LEU A 701 -35.55 -5.61 -10.51
CA LEU A 701 -36.43 -4.86 -9.62
C LEU A 701 -37.05 -5.80 -8.58
N GLN A 702 -36.74 -5.59 -7.29
CA GLN A 702 -37.13 -6.51 -6.21
C GLN A 702 -38.60 -6.39 -5.78
N SER A 703 -39.23 -5.23 -5.97
CA SER A 703 -40.63 -5.01 -5.60
C SER A 703 -41.38 -4.20 -6.64
N SER A 704 -42.71 -4.31 -6.69
CA SER A 704 -43.54 -3.52 -7.62
C SER A 704 -43.40 -2.01 -7.43
N ASN A 705 -42.93 -1.56 -6.26
CA ASN A 705 -42.62 -0.17 -6.00
C ASN A 705 -41.10 0.08 -6.18
N PRO A 706 -40.67 0.87 -7.19
CA PRO A 706 -39.26 1.12 -7.44
C PRO A 706 -38.54 1.95 -6.37
N MET A 707 -39.27 2.47 -5.38
CA MET A 707 -38.72 3.22 -4.26
C MET A 707 -38.50 2.36 -3.01
N LEU A 708 -38.82 1.06 -3.06
CA LEU A 708 -38.62 0.09 -1.97
C LEU A 708 -37.70 -1.03 -2.42
N TRP A 709 -36.89 -1.56 -1.50
CA TRP A 709 -35.93 -2.65 -1.78
C TRP A 709 -35.02 -2.33 -2.96
N VAL A 710 -34.48 -1.11 -2.99
CA VAL A 710 -33.59 -0.66 -4.06
C VAL A 710 -32.24 -1.34 -3.91
N THR A 711 -31.87 -2.15 -4.90
CA THR A 711 -30.62 -2.91 -4.92
C THR A 711 -29.62 -2.29 -5.88
N ASP A 712 -28.37 -2.14 -5.43
CA ASP A 712 -27.23 -1.75 -6.24
C ASP A 712 -26.07 -2.71 -5.91
N LEU A 713 -25.15 -2.96 -6.85
CA LEU A 713 -23.91 -3.68 -6.51
C LEU A 713 -23.13 -2.89 -5.45
N ALA A 714 -22.64 -3.59 -4.41
CA ALA A 714 -21.88 -2.93 -3.36
C ALA A 714 -20.52 -2.47 -3.91
N PRO A 715 -20.07 -1.24 -3.58
CA PRO A 715 -18.69 -0.84 -3.86
C PRO A 715 -17.74 -1.56 -2.90
N GLU A 716 -16.44 -1.60 -3.23
CA GLU A 716 -15.42 -2.19 -2.33
C GLU A 716 -15.49 -1.61 -0.91
N PRO A 717 -15.20 -2.39 0.15
CA PRO A 717 -15.28 -1.92 1.54
C PRO A 717 -14.54 -0.60 1.81
N HIS A 718 -13.36 -0.40 1.21
CA HIS A 718 -12.58 0.82 1.36
C HIS A 718 -13.09 2.01 0.51
N ASP A 719 -13.90 1.73 -0.52
CA ASP A 719 -14.55 2.71 -1.37
C ASP A 719 -15.93 3.15 -0.83
N VAL A 720 -16.53 2.39 0.10
CA VAL A 720 -17.80 2.75 0.75
C VAL A 720 -17.69 4.11 1.45
N TYR A 721 -18.66 5.00 1.17
CA TYR A 721 -18.81 6.28 1.87
C TYR A 721 -19.97 6.20 2.87
N TRP A 722 -19.67 5.64 4.05
CA TRP A 722 -20.62 5.26 5.09
C TRP A 722 -21.62 6.34 5.52
N SER A 723 -21.20 7.61 5.55
CA SER A 723 -22.05 8.72 6.01
C SER A 723 -23.27 8.97 5.11
N ASN A 724 -23.20 8.60 3.82
CA ASN A 724 -24.30 8.80 2.88
C ASN A 724 -25.30 7.63 2.82
N LEU A 725 -24.95 6.46 3.37
CA LEU A 725 -25.82 5.27 3.31
C LEU A 725 -27.10 5.43 4.15
N CYS A 726 -27.04 6.23 5.21
CA CYS A 726 -28.19 6.48 6.10
C CYS A 726 -29.13 7.60 5.61
N ILE A 727 -28.88 8.16 4.42
CA ILE A 727 -29.78 9.18 3.85
C ILE A 727 -31.04 8.48 3.34
N PRO A 728 -32.25 8.94 3.72
CA PRO A 728 -33.49 8.38 3.19
C PRO A 728 -33.54 8.45 1.67
N TYR A 729 -33.86 7.34 1.01
CA TYR A 729 -33.83 7.24 -0.45
C TYR A 729 -34.71 8.28 -1.16
N ARG A 730 -35.88 8.59 -0.57
CA ARG A 730 -36.80 9.63 -1.06
C ARG A 730 -36.18 11.04 -1.12
N GLN A 731 -35.14 11.32 -0.33
CA GLN A 731 -34.47 12.63 -0.33
C GLN A 731 -33.33 12.72 -1.36
N LEU A 732 -32.87 11.60 -1.93
CA LEU A 732 -31.70 11.59 -2.81
C LEU A 732 -31.93 12.40 -4.10
N TRP A 733 -33.10 12.26 -4.73
CA TRP A 733 -33.40 13.00 -5.95
C TRP A 733 -33.52 14.52 -5.69
N ILE A 734 -34.10 14.92 -4.55
CA ILE A 734 -34.18 16.33 -4.12
C ILE A 734 -32.77 16.90 -3.92
N ARG A 735 -31.89 16.15 -3.23
CA ARG A 735 -30.50 16.55 -3.02
C ARG A 735 -29.75 16.70 -4.33
N LYS A 736 -29.91 15.77 -5.28
CA LYS A 736 -29.30 15.85 -6.62
C LYS A 736 -29.77 17.08 -7.40
N ILE A 737 -31.05 17.43 -7.33
CA ILE A 737 -31.56 18.66 -7.95
C ILE A 737 -30.99 19.90 -7.24
N GLY A 738 -30.99 19.91 -5.90
CA GLY A 738 -30.46 21.00 -5.11
C GLY A 738 -28.97 21.27 -5.39
N THR A 739 -28.15 20.23 -5.50
CA THR A 739 -26.72 20.37 -5.83
C THR A 739 -26.50 20.76 -7.28
N LEU A 740 -27.35 20.32 -8.22
CA LEU A 740 -27.32 20.78 -9.60
C LEU A 740 -27.63 22.28 -9.68
N VAL A 741 -28.69 22.74 -9.03
CA VAL A 741 -29.06 24.17 -8.97
C VAL A 741 -27.96 24.99 -8.29
N ALA A 742 -27.39 24.50 -7.19
CA ALA A 742 -26.27 25.17 -6.51
C ALA A 742 -25.02 25.25 -7.41
N ALA A 743 -24.70 24.18 -8.16
CA ALA A 743 -23.60 24.20 -9.12
C ALA A 743 -23.86 25.19 -10.27
N ILE A 744 -25.10 25.29 -10.76
CA ILE A 744 -25.50 26.29 -11.77
C ILE A 744 -25.41 27.71 -11.22
N ALA A 745 -25.93 27.96 -10.02
CA ALA A 745 -25.80 29.26 -9.36
C ALA A 745 -24.32 29.64 -9.17
N PHE A 746 -23.48 28.69 -8.74
CA PHE A 746 -22.04 28.91 -8.62
C PHE A 746 -21.38 29.19 -9.98
N MET A 747 -21.81 28.56 -11.07
CA MET A 747 -21.36 28.90 -12.43
C MET A 747 -21.66 30.38 -12.77
N PHE A 748 -22.83 30.89 -12.39
CA PHE A 748 -23.19 32.30 -12.64
C PHE A 748 -22.42 33.28 -11.73
N VAL A 749 -22.22 32.96 -10.45
CA VAL A 749 -21.40 33.78 -9.54
C VAL A 749 -19.97 33.90 -10.08
N PHE A 750 -19.45 32.83 -10.69
CA PHE A 750 -18.12 32.81 -11.27
C PHE A 750 -17.98 33.63 -12.57
N LEU A 751 -19.06 34.22 -13.09
CA LEU A 751 -18.96 35.21 -14.17
C LEU A 751 -18.17 36.46 -13.72
N ILE A 752 -18.25 36.83 -12.44
CA ILE A 752 -17.59 38.02 -11.89
C ILE A 752 -16.06 38.00 -12.14
N PRO A 753 -15.30 36.99 -11.67
CA PRO A 753 -13.85 36.96 -11.93
C PRO A 753 -13.51 36.82 -13.41
N VAL A 754 -14.30 36.09 -14.20
CA VAL A 754 -14.06 35.92 -15.64
C VAL A 754 -14.25 37.23 -16.40
N THR A 755 -15.33 37.96 -16.11
CA THR A 755 -15.60 39.28 -16.71
C THR A 755 -14.55 40.31 -16.31
N PHE A 756 -14.08 40.28 -15.06
CA PHE A 756 -12.99 41.13 -14.60
C PHE A 756 -11.69 40.85 -15.36
N VAL A 757 -11.30 39.57 -15.48
CA VAL A 757 -10.15 39.12 -16.26
C VAL A 757 -10.25 39.57 -17.72
N GLN A 758 -11.43 39.45 -18.32
CA GLN A 758 -11.66 39.89 -19.70
C GLN A 758 -11.65 41.42 -19.85
N GLY A 759 -12.05 42.17 -18.82
CA GLY A 759 -11.89 43.62 -18.80
C GLY A 759 -10.41 44.05 -18.81
N LEU A 760 -9.52 43.27 -18.18
CA LEU A 760 -8.07 43.55 -18.16
C LEU A 760 -7.39 43.37 -19.53
N THR A 761 -7.94 42.53 -20.40
CA THR A 761 -7.40 42.32 -21.76
C THR A 761 -7.78 43.47 -22.71
N GLN A 762 -8.81 44.27 -22.38
CA GLN A 762 -9.28 45.43 -23.15
C GLN A 762 -8.79 46.76 -22.52
N LEU A 763 -7.49 46.99 -22.61
CA LEU A 763 -6.77 48.09 -21.94
C LEU A 763 -7.34 49.50 -22.24
N GLU A 764 -7.79 49.75 -23.47
CA GLU A 764 -8.31 51.06 -23.88
C GLU A 764 -9.61 51.43 -23.18
N GLN A 765 -10.51 50.47 -22.98
CA GLN A 765 -11.77 50.67 -22.25
C GLN A 765 -11.56 50.75 -20.74
N LEU A 766 -10.58 50.01 -20.21
CA LEU A 766 -10.20 50.09 -18.80
C LEU A 766 -9.59 51.45 -18.45
N GLN A 767 -8.80 52.02 -19.36
CA GLN A 767 -8.23 53.37 -19.23
C GLN A 767 -9.31 54.48 -19.26
N ALA A 768 -10.44 54.22 -19.91
CA ALA A 768 -11.60 55.11 -19.89
C ALA A 768 -12.40 55.00 -18.58
N THR A 769 -12.46 53.79 -18.00
CA THR A 769 -13.25 53.50 -16.78
C THR A 769 -12.51 53.87 -15.48
N PHE A 770 -11.18 53.72 -15.44
CA PHE A 770 -10.36 53.97 -14.25
C PHE A 770 -9.16 54.90 -14.57
N PRO A 771 -9.31 56.22 -14.40
CA PRO A 771 -8.30 57.21 -14.82
C PRO A 771 -6.93 57.07 -14.11
N PHE A 772 -6.88 56.51 -12.90
CA PHE A 772 -5.65 56.34 -12.12
C PHE A 772 -4.65 55.35 -12.76
N LEU A 773 -5.13 54.44 -13.61
CA LEU A 773 -4.31 53.44 -14.31
C LEU A 773 -3.41 54.07 -15.40
N ARG A 774 -3.72 55.29 -15.88
CA ARG A 774 -2.94 55.99 -16.91
C ARG A 774 -1.47 56.20 -16.52
N GLY A 775 -1.17 56.38 -15.23
CA GLY A 775 0.19 56.62 -14.74
C GLY A 775 1.06 55.35 -14.73
N LEU A 776 0.48 54.21 -14.36
CA LEU A 776 1.17 52.91 -14.22
C LEU A 776 1.43 52.24 -15.58
N LEU A 777 0.57 52.51 -16.57
CA LEU A 777 0.57 51.86 -17.88
C LEU A 777 1.39 52.57 -18.97
N LYS A 778 2.03 53.72 -18.67
CA LYS A 778 2.95 54.39 -19.62
C LYS A 778 4.19 53.56 -19.99
N LYS A 779 4.58 52.60 -19.14
CA LYS A 779 5.74 51.73 -19.39
C LYS A 779 5.31 50.56 -20.29
N LYS A 780 5.88 50.49 -21.50
CA LYS A 780 5.60 49.45 -22.52
C LYS A 780 5.67 48.01 -21.97
N TYR A 781 6.63 47.74 -21.08
CA TYR A 781 6.77 46.43 -20.40
C TYR A 781 5.63 46.09 -19.44
N VAL A 782 5.17 47.08 -18.65
CA VAL A 782 4.08 46.86 -17.67
C VAL A 782 2.77 46.62 -18.40
N SER A 783 2.53 47.35 -19.49
CA SER A 783 1.35 47.13 -20.34
C SER A 783 1.29 45.72 -20.91
N GLN A 784 2.40 45.19 -21.45
CA GLN A 784 2.44 43.83 -22.01
C GLN A 784 2.24 42.74 -20.95
N LEU A 785 2.77 42.93 -19.73
CA LEU A 785 2.60 41.98 -18.63
C LEU A 785 1.15 41.95 -18.10
N VAL A 786 0.53 43.12 -17.97
CA VAL A 786 -0.83 43.30 -17.46
C VAL A 786 -1.87 42.81 -18.45
N THR A 787 -1.67 42.98 -19.77
CA THR A 787 -2.62 42.51 -20.79
C THR A 787 -2.41 41.05 -21.19
N GLY A 788 -1.18 40.52 -21.07
CA GLY A 788 -0.85 39.16 -21.49
C GLY A 788 -0.97 38.09 -20.40
N TYR A 789 -0.19 38.23 -19.32
CA TYR A 789 -0.01 37.15 -18.33
C TYR A 789 -0.90 37.28 -17.09
N LEU A 790 -1.06 38.49 -16.57
CA LEU A 790 -1.82 38.75 -15.34
C LEU A 790 -3.27 38.24 -15.38
N PRO A 791 -4.05 38.40 -16.47
CA PRO A 791 -5.43 37.94 -16.53
C PRO A 791 -5.52 36.42 -16.39
N SER A 792 -4.60 35.69 -17.03
CA SER A 792 -4.52 34.23 -16.93
C SER A 792 -4.19 33.75 -15.52
N VAL A 793 -3.28 34.43 -14.82
CA VAL A 793 -2.91 34.10 -13.42
C VAL A 793 -4.09 34.33 -12.47
N ILE A 794 -4.79 35.45 -12.59
CA ILE A 794 -5.97 35.74 -11.75
C ILE A 794 -7.06 34.70 -11.98
N LEU A 795 -7.30 34.32 -13.24
CA LEU A 795 -8.27 33.27 -13.57
C LEU A 795 -7.88 31.92 -12.96
N ILE A 796 -6.60 31.54 -13.03
CA ILE A 796 -6.09 30.30 -12.42
C ILE A 796 -6.29 30.33 -10.89
N LEU A 797 -5.95 31.42 -10.22
CA LEU A 797 -6.15 31.59 -8.78
C LEU A 797 -7.63 31.45 -8.38
N ALA A 798 -8.54 32.04 -9.15
CA ALA A 798 -9.97 31.87 -8.94
C ALA A 798 -10.42 30.42 -9.17
N LEU A 799 -9.92 29.76 -10.23
CA LEU A 799 -10.29 28.39 -10.59
C LEU A 799 -9.84 27.34 -9.56
N TYR A 800 -8.81 27.60 -8.73
CA TYR A 800 -8.43 26.69 -7.64
C TYR A 800 -9.54 26.48 -6.59
N THR A 801 -10.50 27.40 -6.48
CA THR A 801 -11.65 27.27 -5.56
C THR A 801 -12.72 26.29 -6.06
N VAL A 802 -12.72 25.98 -7.36
CA VAL A 802 -13.79 25.23 -8.02
C VAL A 802 -13.79 23.75 -7.64
N PRO A 803 -12.67 23.00 -7.75
CA PRO A 803 -12.70 21.56 -7.44
C PRO A 803 -13.08 21.22 -5.99
N PRO A 804 -12.60 21.93 -4.95
CA PRO A 804 -13.06 21.70 -3.58
C PRO A 804 -14.57 21.92 -3.42
N THR A 805 -15.11 22.97 -4.04
CA THR A 805 -16.55 23.29 -4.01
C THR A 805 -17.37 22.19 -4.71
N MET A 806 -16.92 21.70 -5.87
CA MET A 806 -17.59 20.61 -6.58
C MET A 806 -17.50 19.28 -5.81
N MET A 807 -16.39 19.04 -5.09
CA MET A 807 -16.25 17.89 -4.19
C MET A 807 -17.17 17.96 -2.97
N LEU A 808 -17.51 19.17 -2.49
CA LEU A 808 -18.50 19.40 -1.45
C LEU A 808 -19.91 19.12 -1.98
N PHE A 809 -20.29 19.68 -3.14
CA PHE A 809 -21.59 19.42 -3.76
C PHE A 809 -21.80 17.92 -4.02
N SER A 810 -20.80 17.22 -4.58
CA SER A 810 -20.88 15.77 -4.79
C SER A 810 -20.93 14.97 -3.47
N ALA A 811 -20.50 15.53 -2.33
CA ALA A 811 -20.69 14.87 -1.03
C ALA A 811 -22.16 14.92 -0.59
N VAL A 812 -22.80 16.08 -0.79
CA VAL A 812 -24.19 16.37 -0.39
C VAL A 812 -25.21 15.61 -1.25
N GLU A 813 -24.83 15.21 -2.48
CA GLU A 813 -25.66 14.41 -3.40
C GLU A 813 -26.10 13.05 -2.84
N GLY A 814 -25.35 12.50 -1.88
CA GLY A 814 -25.62 11.16 -1.36
C GLY A 814 -25.00 10.05 -2.20
N SER A 815 -23.86 10.28 -2.87
CA SER A 815 -23.10 9.21 -3.54
C SER A 815 -22.71 8.10 -2.56
N ILE A 816 -22.81 6.86 -3.02
CA ILE A 816 -22.61 5.65 -2.20
C ILE A 816 -21.13 5.39 -1.97
N SER A 817 -20.31 5.63 -2.99
CA SER A 817 -18.87 5.38 -2.98
C SER A 817 -18.02 6.64 -3.14
N ARG A 818 -16.77 6.56 -2.71
CA ARG A 818 -15.77 7.63 -2.87
C ARG A 818 -15.36 7.79 -4.33
N SER A 819 -15.33 6.71 -5.10
CA SER A 819 -15.10 6.69 -6.54
C SER A 819 -16.21 7.42 -7.30
N GLU A 820 -17.48 7.14 -6.99
CA GLU A 820 -18.63 7.79 -7.62
C GLU A 820 -18.69 9.28 -7.26
N ARG A 821 -18.39 9.64 -6.01
CA ARG A 821 -18.27 11.04 -5.59
C ARG A 821 -17.22 11.79 -6.40
N LYS A 822 -16.02 11.21 -6.57
CA LYS A 822 -14.94 11.80 -7.39
C LYS A 822 -15.34 11.90 -8.86
N LYS A 823 -16.01 10.89 -9.42
CA LYS A 823 -16.53 10.89 -10.79
C LYS A 823 -17.58 11.98 -11.00
N SER A 824 -18.52 12.13 -10.06
CA SER A 824 -19.53 13.20 -10.08
C SER A 824 -18.89 14.58 -9.99
N ALA A 825 -17.90 14.76 -9.11
CA ALA A 825 -17.14 16.01 -9.02
C ALA A 825 -16.36 16.31 -10.31
N CYS A 826 -15.72 15.30 -10.91
CA CYS A 826 -15.02 15.40 -12.20
C CYS A 826 -15.95 15.92 -13.30
N CYS A 827 -17.16 15.34 -13.44
CA CYS A 827 -18.14 15.80 -14.43
C CYS A 827 -18.57 17.25 -14.18
N LYS A 828 -18.84 17.64 -12.93
CA LYS A 828 -19.21 19.02 -12.61
C LYS A 828 -18.11 20.02 -12.89
N VAL A 829 -16.86 19.70 -12.50
CA VAL A 829 -15.69 20.54 -12.80
C VAL A 829 -15.52 20.67 -14.32
N LEU A 830 -15.67 19.58 -15.08
CA LEU A 830 -15.58 19.61 -16.53
C LEU A 830 -16.64 20.51 -17.18
N TYR A 831 -17.92 20.37 -16.80
CA TYR A 831 -18.97 21.24 -17.33
C TYR A 831 -18.76 22.69 -16.92
N PHE A 832 -18.35 22.92 -15.67
CA PHE A 832 -18.03 24.25 -15.17
C PHE A 832 -16.90 24.91 -15.96
N THR A 833 -15.81 24.18 -16.23
CA THR A 833 -14.65 24.74 -16.93
C THR A 833 -14.93 24.96 -18.41
N ILE A 834 -15.63 24.04 -19.09
CA ILE A 834 -16.08 24.26 -20.47
C ILE A 834 -16.98 25.49 -20.55
N TRP A 835 -17.93 25.64 -19.63
CA TRP A 835 -18.81 26.80 -19.61
C TRP A 835 -18.04 28.11 -19.33
N ASN A 836 -17.32 28.19 -18.21
CA ASN A 836 -16.71 29.44 -17.77
C ASN A 836 -15.43 29.82 -18.53
N VAL A 837 -14.57 28.85 -18.86
CA VAL A 837 -13.29 29.16 -19.53
C VAL A 837 -13.48 29.36 -21.03
N PHE A 838 -14.39 28.60 -21.68
CA PHE A 838 -14.64 28.73 -23.11
C PHE A 838 -15.84 29.62 -23.40
N PHE A 839 -17.08 29.18 -23.12
CA PHE A 839 -18.28 29.89 -23.57
C PHE A 839 -18.40 31.29 -22.97
N VAL A 840 -18.32 31.44 -21.65
CA VAL A 840 -18.44 32.74 -20.97
C VAL A 840 -17.37 33.71 -21.44
N ASN A 841 -16.13 33.23 -21.62
CA ASN A 841 -15.03 34.07 -22.02
C ASN A 841 -15.21 34.60 -23.45
N ILE A 842 -15.65 33.72 -24.37
CA ILE A 842 -16.01 34.09 -25.74
C ILE A 842 -17.18 35.09 -25.77
N PHE A 843 -18.25 34.84 -25.01
CA PHE A 843 -19.42 35.71 -24.97
C PHE A 843 -19.08 37.06 -24.32
N THR A 844 -18.40 37.09 -23.18
CA THR A 844 -18.04 38.33 -22.47
C THR A 844 -17.10 39.19 -23.29
N GLY A 845 -16.07 38.59 -23.91
CA GLY A 845 -15.14 39.30 -24.79
C GLY A 845 -15.83 39.93 -25.99
N SER A 846 -16.92 39.32 -26.49
CA SER A 846 -17.74 39.86 -27.56
C SER A 846 -18.78 40.89 -27.09
N VAL A 847 -19.39 40.69 -25.92
CA VAL A 847 -20.47 41.52 -25.35
C VAL A 847 -19.98 42.91 -24.95
N ILE A 848 -18.75 43.03 -24.44
CA ILE A 848 -18.17 44.35 -24.10
C ILE A 848 -17.96 45.21 -25.38
N SER A 849 -17.85 44.57 -26.56
CA SER A 849 -17.75 45.27 -27.85
C SER A 849 -19.09 45.51 -28.56
N GLN A 850 -20.16 44.78 -28.18
CA GLN A 850 -21.45 44.77 -28.86
C GLN A 850 -22.60 44.56 -27.85
N LEU A 851 -23.09 45.65 -27.25
CA LEU A 851 -23.99 45.62 -26.09
C LEU A 851 -25.46 45.17 -26.34
N ASN A 852 -25.85 44.78 -27.56
CA ASN A 852 -27.26 44.49 -27.92
C ASN A 852 -27.58 43.03 -28.31
N VAL A 853 -26.80 42.03 -27.84
CA VAL A 853 -26.65 40.75 -28.58
C VAL A 853 -27.43 39.53 -28.02
N PHE A 854 -28.17 39.63 -26.92
CA PHE A 854 -28.83 38.47 -26.27
C PHE A 854 -30.25 38.10 -26.77
N SER A 855 -30.73 38.64 -27.89
CA SER A 855 -32.16 38.54 -28.24
C SER A 855 -32.61 37.30 -29.04
N SER A 856 -31.72 36.41 -29.53
CA SER A 856 -32.12 35.24 -30.36
C SER A 856 -31.17 34.04 -30.24
N VAL A 857 -31.73 32.85 -29.95
CA VAL A 857 -31.01 31.55 -29.88
C VAL A 857 -30.51 31.08 -31.26
N LYS A 858 -31.11 31.56 -32.35
CA LYS A 858 -30.75 31.15 -33.72
C LYS A 858 -29.40 31.71 -34.16
N ASP A 859 -28.93 32.79 -33.54
CA ASP A 859 -27.69 33.47 -33.93
C ASP A 859 -26.44 32.95 -33.21
N ILE A 860 -26.59 32.02 -32.26
CA ILE A 860 -25.48 31.46 -31.46
C ILE A 860 -24.35 30.89 -32.33
N PRO A 861 -24.61 30.06 -33.37
CA PRO A 861 -23.53 29.52 -34.21
C PRO A 861 -22.76 30.60 -34.96
N ALA A 862 -23.45 31.64 -35.45
CA ALA A 862 -22.83 32.76 -36.14
C ALA A 862 -22.03 33.66 -35.18
N GLN A 863 -22.49 33.84 -33.94
CA GLN A 863 -21.76 34.59 -32.93
C GLN A 863 -20.47 33.86 -32.51
N LEU A 864 -20.55 32.54 -32.25
CA LEU A 864 -19.37 31.72 -31.94
C LEU A 864 -18.36 31.75 -33.08
N ALA A 865 -18.82 31.70 -34.32
CA ALA A 865 -17.97 31.76 -35.51
C ALA A 865 -17.16 33.06 -35.64
N LYS A 866 -17.68 34.20 -35.18
CA LYS A 866 -16.92 35.47 -35.16
C LYS A 866 -16.00 35.59 -33.95
N ALA A 867 -16.44 35.11 -32.80
CA ALA A 867 -15.78 35.37 -31.52
C ALA A 867 -14.63 34.38 -31.22
N VAL A 868 -14.74 33.11 -31.63
CA VAL A 868 -13.72 32.08 -31.35
C VAL A 868 -12.36 32.40 -31.99
N PRO A 869 -12.24 32.76 -33.29
CA PRO A 869 -10.94 33.07 -33.89
C PRO A 869 -10.22 34.24 -33.22
N ARG A 870 -10.97 35.29 -32.83
CA ARG A 870 -10.42 36.48 -32.15
C ARG A 870 -9.86 36.20 -30.78
N GLN A 871 -10.44 35.23 -30.07
CA GLN A 871 -9.98 34.82 -28.74
C GLN A 871 -8.91 33.71 -28.78
N ALA A 872 -8.47 33.27 -29.96
CA ALA A 872 -7.47 32.22 -30.08
C ALA A 872 -6.17 32.55 -29.34
N SER A 873 -5.71 33.80 -29.38
CA SER A 873 -4.51 34.25 -28.65
C SER A 873 -4.66 34.10 -27.13
N PHE A 874 -5.85 34.38 -26.58
CA PHE A 874 -6.13 34.12 -25.17
C PHE A 874 -6.01 32.63 -24.84
N PHE A 875 -6.60 31.75 -25.66
CA PHE A 875 -6.53 30.30 -25.42
C PHE A 875 -5.11 29.74 -25.51
N VAL A 876 -4.28 30.24 -26.42
CA VAL A 876 -2.85 29.86 -26.50
C VAL A 876 -2.12 30.26 -25.21
N THR A 877 -2.29 31.50 -24.74
CA THR A 877 -1.69 31.97 -23.49
C THR A 877 -2.23 31.23 -22.28
N TYR A 878 -3.52 30.88 -22.27
CA TYR A 878 -4.14 30.09 -21.21
C TYR A 878 -3.56 28.67 -21.13
N VAL A 879 -3.36 27.98 -22.26
CA VAL A 879 -2.70 26.66 -22.28
C VAL A 879 -1.24 26.76 -21.80
N LEU A 880 -0.52 27.81 -22.19
CA LEU A 880 0.86 28.02 -21.76
C LEU A 880 0.95 28.27 -20.24
N THR A 881 0.11 29.15 -19.71
CA THR A 881 0.13 29.56 -18.30
C THR A 881 -0.51 28.52 -17.39
N SER A 882 -1.70 28.02 -17.71
CA SER A 882 -2.40 27.03 -16.88
C SER A 882 -1.89 25.60 -17.11
N GLY A 883 -1.40 25.26 -18.30
CA GLY A 883 -0.95 23.91 -18.61
C GLY A 883 0.47 23.68 -18.13
N TRP A 884 1.45 24.41 -18.68
CA TRP A 884 2.86 24.13 -18.42
C TRP A 884 3.26 24.45 -16.99
N ALA A 885 2.82 25.60 -16.44
CA ALA A 885 3.12 25.94 -15.06
C ALA A 885 2.49 24.95 -14.07
N SER A 886 1.30 24.41 -14.37
CA SER A 886 0.65 23.41 -13.54
C SER A 886 1.42 22.09 -13.54
N LEU A 887 1.91 21.62 -14.69
CA LEU A 887 2.76 20.42 -14.75
C LEU A 887 4.05 20.62 -13.95
N SER A 888 4.66 21.81 -14.00
CA SER A 888 5.82 22.14 -13.16
C SER A 888 5.47 22.11 -11.67
N CYS A 889 4.34 22.69 -11.26
CA CYS A 889 3.86 22.65 -9.88
C CYS A 889 3.57 21.21 -9.40
N GLU A 890 3.04 20.39 -10.29
CA GLU A 890 2.75 18.98 -10.04
C GLU A 890 4.02 18.16 -9.85
N VAL A 891 5.08 18.40 -10.63
CA VAL A 891 6.42 17.78 -10.40
C VAL A 891 6.98 18.22 -9.04
N MET A 892 6.90 19.51 -8.72
CA MET A 892 7.44 20.06 -7.48
C MET A 892 6.63 19.68 -6.23
N GLN A 893 5.38 19.22 -6.39
CA GLN A 893 4.46 18.92 -5.30
C GLN A 893 4.38 20.06 -4.26
N PHE A 894 4.32 21.31 -4.74
CA PHE A 894 4.50 22.51 -3.92
C PHE A 894 3.56 22.55 -2.71
N PHE A 895 2.28 22.21 -2.91
CA PHE A 895 1.29 22.20 -1.83
C PHE A 895 1.57 21.13 -0.78
N ALA A 896 1.92 19.91 -1.19
CA ALA A 896 2.24 18.82 -0.27
C ALA A 896 3.52 19.11 0.52
N LEU A 897 4.55 19.64 -0.16
CA LEU A 897 5.80 20.08 0.47
C LEU A 897 5.53 21.20 1.47
N PHE A 898 4.76 22.22 1.09
CA PHE A 898 4.40 23.32 1.97
C PHE A 898 3.62 22.84 3.20
N CYS A 899 2.61 21.97 3.01
CA CYS A 899 1.89 21.37 4.12
C CYS A 899 2.79 20.54 5.04
N ASN A 900 3.77 19.82 4.48
CA ASN A 900 4.76 19.08 5.26
C ASN A 900 5.70 20.03 6.03
N LEU A 901 6.19 21.09 5.39
CA LEU A 901 6.98 22.13 6.03
C LEU A 901 6.21 22.80 7.17
N VAL A 902 4.94 23.15 6.96
CA VAL A 902 4.07 23.71 8.01
C VAL A 902 3.86 22.70 9.13
N LYS A 903 3.59 21.43 8.82
CA LYS A 903 3.45 20.37 9.84
C LYS A 903 4.73 20.18 10.67
N ARG A 904 5.88 20.21 10.01
CA ARG A 904 7.18 19.98 10.64
C ARG A 904 7.69 21.19 11.42
N PHE A 905 7.55 22.40 10.86
CA PHE A 905 8.10 23.63 11.46
C PHE A 905 7.09 24.39 12.33
N VAL A 906 5.81 24.43 11.94
CA VAL A 906 4.76 25.16 12.69
C VAL A 906 4.05 24.26 13.68
N LEU A 907 3.64 23.04 13.27
CA LEU A 907 2.93 22.09 14.15
C LEU A 907 3.87 21.11 14.89
N ARG A 908 5.20 21.22 14.67
CA ARG A 908 6.27 20.40 15.31
C ARG A 908 5.95 18.90 15.44
N THR A 909 5.22 18.36 14.47
CA THR A 909 4.83 16.95 14.51
C THR A 909 6.00 16.10 13.99
N ASN A 910 6.68 15.35 14.88
CA ASN A 910 7.84 14.51 14.56
C ASN A 910 7.50 13.10 14.04
N ASP A 911 6.22 12.83 13.73
CA ASP A 911 5.82 11.52 13.26
C ASP A 911 6.23 11.34 11.78
N ASP A 912 7.27 10.54 11.56
CA ASP A 912 7.60 9.92 10.25
C ASP A 912 6.55 8.86 9.84
N SER A 913 5.42 8.75 10.58
CA SER A 913 4.31 7.88 10.26
C SER A 913 3.48 8.43 9.07
N SER A 914 3.73 7.84 7.92
CA SER A 914 3.18 8.08 6.59
C SER A 914 1.67 7.84 6.43
N ASN A 915 0.83 8.33 7.35
CA ASN A 915 -0.63 8.15 7.24
C ASN A 915 -1.31 9.09 6.23
N ALA A 916 -0.60 10.06 5.67
CA ALA A 916 -1.10 10.87 4.55
C ALA A 916 -0.80 10.20 3.20
N THR A 917 -1.37 9.02 2.96
CA THR A 917 -1.33 8.38 1.63
C THR A 917 -2.04 9.30 0.62
N PHE A 918 -1.29 9.84 -0.35
CA PHE A 918 -1.81 10.72 -1.39
C PHE A 918 -2.46 9.88 -2.50
N SER A 919 -3.74 10.14 -2.79
CA SER A 919 -4.46 9.51 -3.89
C SER A 919 -4.51 10.47 -5.07
N PHE A 920 -4.31 9.96 -6.29
CA PHE A 920 -4.32 10.78 -7.50
C PHE A 920 -5.63 11.61 -7.63
N PRO A 921 -5.54 12.92 -7.87
CA PRO A 921 -6.70 13.81 -7.90
C PRO A 921 -7.40 13.79 -9.27
N TYR A 922 -8.02 12.66 -9.65
CA TYR A 922 -8.73 12.51 -10.92
C TYR A 922 -9.78 13.61 -11.20
N HIS A 923 -10.41 14.16 -10.15
CA HIS A 923 -11.44 15.20 -10.26
C HIS A 923 -10.89 16.60 -10.62
N THR A 924 -9.57 16.83 -10.54
CA THR A 924 -8.91 18.06 -11.01
C THR A 924 -8.22 17.84 -12.35
N GLU A 925 -7.43 16.75 -12.46
CA GLU A 925 -6.55 16.54 -13.60
C GLU A 925 -7.27 16.02 -14.84
N ALA A 926 -8.26 15.13 -14.69
CA ALA A 926 -9.01 14.63 -15.84
C ALA A 926 -9.83 15.73 -16.53
N PRO A 927 -10.58 16.60 -15.82
CA PRO A 927 -11.26 17.74 -16.45
C PRO A 927 -10.30 18.70 -17.16
N ARG A 928 -9.11 18.94 -16.60
CA ARG A 928 -8.09 19.81 -17.21
C ARG A 928 -7.58 19.24 -18.53
N LEU A 929 -7.23 17.95 -18.55
CA LEU A 929 -6.84 17.22 -19.76
C LEU A 929 -7.92 17.34 -20.84
N LEU A 930 -9.17 17.06 -20.46
CA LEU A 930 -10.31 17.10 -21.37
C LEU A 930 -10.63 18.51 -21.88
N LEU A 931 -10.45 19.54 -21.06
CA LEU A 931 -10.59 20.94 -21.47
C LEU A 931 -9.55 21.31 -22.54
N PHE A 932 -8.29 20.91 -22.36
CA PHE A 932 -7.25 21.19 -23.36
C PHE A 932 -7.47 20.39 -24.65
N GLY A 933 -7.95 19.16 -24.56
CA GLY A 933 -8.43 18.41 -25.72
C GLY A 933 -9.56 19.16 -26.44
N PHE A 934 -10.56 19.62 -25.69
CA PHE A 934 -11.69 20.39 -26.20
C PHE A 934 -11.24 21.68 -26.91
N LEU A 935 -10.33 22.46 -26.31
CA LEU A 935 -9.75 23.66 -26.93
C LEU A 935 -8.96 23.32 -28.20
N GLY A 936 -8.20 22.22 -28.17
CA GLY A 936 -7.46 21.73 -29.33
C GLY A 936 -8.37 21.40 -30.51
N PHE A 937 -9.44 20.64 -30.29
CA PHE A 937 -10.38 20.30 -31.36
C PHE A 937 -11.06 21.55 -31.92
N THR A 938 -11.65 22.37 -31.06
CA THR A 938 -12.41 23.57 -31.46
C THR A 938 -11.56 24.61 -32.18
N CYS A 939 -10.30 24.80 -31.77
CA CYS A 939 -9.42 25.83 -32.33
C CYS A 939 -8.51 25.31 -33.45
N SER A 940 -8.30 24.00 -33.61
CA SER A 940 -7.32 23.41 -34.54
C SER A 940 -7.35 23.99 -35.96
N ILE A 941 -8.55 24.12 -36.53
CA ILE A 941 -8.75 24.56 -37.93
C ILE A 941 -8.87 26.08 -38.05
N LEU A 942 -9.25 26.73 -36.96
CA LEU A 942 -9.46 28.18 -36.91
C LEU A 942 -8.14 28.91 -36.65
N ALA A 943 -7.31 28.37 -35.75
CA ALA A 943 -6.04 28.92 -35.30
C ALA A 943 -5.03 27.78 -35.03
N PRO A 944 -4.34 27.26 -36.06
CA PRO A 944 -3.44 26.10 -35.97
C PRO A 944 -2.30 26.22 -34.96
N LEU A 945 -1.88 27.45 -34.61
CA LEU A 945 -0.76 27.71 -33.70
C LEU A 945 -0.97 27.20 -32.27
N ILE A 946 -2.20 26.83 -31.89
CA ILE A 946 -2.48 26.18 -30.60
C ILE A 946 -1.95 24.74 -30.54
N LEU A 947 -1.83 24.06 -31.69
CA LEU A 947 -1.52 22.63 -31.76
C LEU A 947 -0.11 22.27 -31.27
N PRO A 948 0.98 23.00 -31.63
CA PRO A 948 2.31 22.70 -31.08
C PRO A 948 2.37 22.92 -29.57
N VAL A 949 1.70 23.96 -29.05
CA VAL A 949 1.67 24.27 -27.61
C VAL A 949 0.97 23.14 -26.84
N LEU A 950 -0.14 22.63 -27.39
CA LEU A 950 -0.85 21.47 -26.85
C LEU A 950 -0.02 20.19 -26.95
N LEU A 951 0.68 19.95 -28.06
CA LEU A 951 1.53 18.77 -28.23
C LEU A 951 2.67 18.74 -27.19
N ILE A 952 3.30 19.88 -26.93
CA ILE A 952 4.31 20.00 -25.88
C ILE A 952 3.67 19.71 -24.52
N TYR A 953 2.49 20.29 -24.24
CA TYR A 953 1.76 20.02 -23.00
C TYR A 953 1.48 18.53 -22.81
N PHE A 954 0.86 17.85 -23.80
CA PHE A 954 0.50 16.43 -23.64
C PHE A 954 1.73 15.52 -23.55
N SER A 955 2.82 15.86 -24.26
CA SER A 955 4.08 15.12 -24.18
C SER A 955 4.71 15.24 -22.79
N LEU A 956 4.75 16.45 -22.22
CA LEU A 956 5.21 16.68 -20.86
C LEU A 956 4.28 16.04 -19.84
N ALA A 957 2.96 16.14 -20.03
CA ALA A 957 1.95 15.53 -19.17
C ALA A 957 2.10 14.00 -19.11
N TYR A 958 2.38 13.34 -20.24
CA TYR A 958 2.63 11.90 -20.28
C TYR A 958 3.81 11.52 -19.37
N LEU A 959 4.94 12.22 -19.48
CA LEU A 959 6.13 11.96 -18.66
C LEU A 959 5.90 12.27 -17.18
N VAL A 960 5.31 13.43 -16.88
CA VAL A 960 5.08 13.92 -15.52
C VAL A 960 4.08 13.03 -14.77
N TYR A 961 2.90 12.78 -15.34
CA TYR A 961 1.88 11.99 -14.65
C TYR A 961 2.31 10.53 -14.51
N LYS A 962 2.99 9.95 -15.51
CA LYS A 962 3.54 8.60 -15.40
C LYS A 962 4.55 8.50 -14.26
N ASN A 963 5.47 9.47 -14.14
CA ASN A 963 6.41 9.54 -13.02
C ASN A 963 5.72 9.72 -11.65
N GLN A 964 4.69 10.57 -11.57
CA GLN A 964 4.00 10.82 -10.31
C GLN A 964 3.15 9.63 -9.84
N ILE A 965 2.47 8.95 -10.76
CA ILE A 965 1.70 7.75 -10.45
C ILE A 965 2.62 6.63 -9.93
N LEU A 966 3.83 6.51 -10.47
CA LEU A 966 4.78 5.48 -10.04
C LEU A 966 5.41 5.75 -8.66
N ASN A 967 5.68 7.00 -8.30
CA ASN A 967 6.51 7.32 -7.14
C ASN A 967 5.77 7.99 -5.98
N VAL A 968 4.61 8.64 -6.21
CA VAL A 968 3.94 9.48 -5.20
C VAL A 968 2.54 9.00 -4.87
N TYR A 969 1.75 8.60 -5.87
CA TYR A 969 0.34 8.31 -5.68
C TYR A 969 0.06 6.84 -5.37
N VAL A 970 -0.73 6.60 -4.31
CA VAL A 970 -1.19 5.26 -3.92
C VAL A 970 -2.69 5.12 -4.21
N PRO A 971 -3.11 4.10 -4.99
CA PRO A 971 -4.53 3.85 -5.25
C PRO A 971 -5.22 3.33 -3.97
N LYS A 972 -6.16 4.10 -3.42
CA LYS A 972 -6.95 3.71 -2.23
C LYS A 972 -8.19 2.90 -2.59
N TYR A 973 -8.70 3.11 -3.80
CA TYR A 973 -9.89 2.50 -4.36
C TYR A 973 -9.84 2.70 -5.88
N GLU A 974 -10.56 1.87 -6.61
CA GLU A 974 -10.53 1.85 -8.07
C GLU A 974 -11.96 1.85 -8.62
N SER A 975 -12.19 2.61 -9.70
CA SER A 975 -13.46 2.60 -10.42
C SER A 975 -13.51 1.55 -11.55
N GLY A 976 -12.38 0.93 -11.89
CA GLY A 976 -12.29 -0.09 -12.94
C GLY A 976 -12.42 0.49 -14.37
N GLY A 977 -11.85 1.68 -14.60
CA GLY A 977 -11.81 2.33 -15.92
C GLY A 977 -13.06 3.13 -16.30
N GLN A 978 -13.95 3.42 -15.35
CA GLN A 978 -15.21 4.13 -15.61
C GLN A 978 -15.05 5.60 -16.03
N PHE A 979 -13.83 6.14 -15.99
CA PHE A 979 -13.52 7.47 -16.53
C PHE A 979 -13.46 7.49 -18.06
N TRP A 980 -13.21 6.36 -18.73
CA TRP A 980 -13.07 6.34 -20.19
C TRP A 980 -14.32 6.80 -20.96
N PRO A 981 -15.55 6.36 -20.60
CA PRO A 981 -16.75 6.90 -21.24
C PRO A 981 -16.88 8.43 -21.14
N ILE A 982 -16.39 9.04 -20.07
CA ILE A 982 -16.38 10.51 -19.91
C ILE A 982 -15.43 11.13 -20.93
N VAL A 983 -14.22 10.55 -21.10
CA VAL A 983 -13.25 10.99 -22.11
C VAL A 983 -13.84 10.88 -23.52
N HIS A 984 -14.46 9.75 -23.85
CA HIS A 984 -15.07 9.50 -25.15
C HIS A 984 -16.19 10.52 -25.45
N ILE A 985 -17.17 10.64 -24.56
CA ILE A 985 -18.32 11.56 -24.75
C ILE A 985 -17.84 13.01 -24.88
N THR A 986 -16.86 13.42 -24.08
CA THR A 986 -16.33 14.80 -24.13
C THR A 986 -15.59 15.06 -25.44
N THR A 987 -14.84 14.07 -25.94
CA THR A 987 -14.15 14.18 -27.22
C THR A 987 -15.15 14.29 -28.38
N ILE A 988 -16.19 13.47 -28.39
CA ILE A 988 -17.27 13.56 -29.39
C ILE A 988 -17.96 14.93 -29.31
N PHE A 989 -18.29 15.39 -28.10
CA PHE A 989 -18.88 16.72 -27.91
C PHE A 989 -17.96 17.82 -28.47
N SER A 990 -16.66 17.71 -28.24
CA SER A 990 -15.65 18.65 -28.78
C SER A 990 -15.62 18.65 -30.31
N LEU A 991 -15.68 17.48 -30.94
CA LEU A 991 -15.72 17.34 -32.40
C LEU A 991 -17.01 17.92 -32.99
N VAL A 992 -18.17 17.58 -32.43
CA VAL A 992 -19.47 18.10 -32.86
C VAL A 992 -19.51 19.62 -32.71
N LEU A 993 -19.05 20.15 -31.58
CA LEU A 993 -19.00 21.60 -31.37
C LEU A 993 -18.04 22.27 -32.37
N SER A 994 -16.87 21.68 -32.62
CA SER A 994 -15.93 22.18 -33.63
C SER A 994 -16.56 22.22 -35.02
N GLN A 995 -17.36 21.22 -35.38
CA GLN A 995 -18.07 21.16 -36.67
C GLN A 995 -19.20 22.21 -36.73
N ILE A 996 -19.94 22.44 -35.64
CA ILE A 996 -20.95 23.50 -35.56
C ILE A 996 -20.31 24.89 -35.71
N ILE A 997 -19.17 25.12 -35.04
CA ILE A 997 -18.43 26.39 -35.18
C ILE A 997 -17.91 26.54 -36.62
N ALA A 998 -17.32 25.50 -37.20
CA ALA A 998 -16.86 25.52 -38.58
C ALA A 998 -18.00 25.78 -39.58
N LEU A 999 -19.17 25.18 -39.38
CA LEU A 999 -20.39 25.46 -40.15
C LEU A 999 -20.77 26.94 -40.08
N GLY A 1000 -20.76 27.53 -38.88
CA GLY A 1000 -21.00 28.97 -38.70
C GLY A 1000 -19.96 29.85 -39.41
N VAL A 1001 -18.68 29.48 -39.33
CA VAL A 1001 -17.57 30.23 -39.96
C VAL A 1001 -17.65 30.16 -41.49
N PHE A 1002 -17.89 28.98 -42.06
CA PHE A 1002 -18.07 28.82 -43.50
C PHE A 1002 -19.32 29.55 -44.02
N GLY A 1003 -20.39 29.58 -43.22
CA GLY A 1003 -21.59 30.34 -43.51
C GLY A 1003 -21.31 31.85 -43.57
N ILE A 1004 -20.61 32.41 -42.59
CA ILE A 1004 -20.25 33.84 -42.56
C ILE A 1004 -19.33 34.20 -43.72
N LYS A 1005 -18.33 33.36 -44.02
CA LYS A 1005 -17.40 33.58 -45.14
C LYS A 1005 -18.01 33.24 -46.52
N ARG A 1006 -19.34 33.06 -46.62
CA ARG A 1006 -20.12 32.79 -47.86
C ARG A 1006 -19.62 31.59 -48.68
N SER A 1007 -19.10 30.54 -48.03
CA SER A 1007 -18.69 29.30 -48.69
C SER A 1007 -19.77 28.22 -48.59
N SER A 1008 -20.71 28.23 -49.55
CA SER A 1008 -21.86 27.32 -49.57
C SER A 1008 -21.46 25.84 -49.67
N VAL A 1009 -20.41 25.53 -50.44
CA VAL A 1009 -19.90 24.16 -50.63
C VAL A 1009 -19.34 23.61 -49.31
N ALA A 1010 -18.42 24.31 -48.65
CA ALA A 1010 -17.82 23.86 -47.39
C ALA A 1010 -18.88 23.74 -46.27
N SER A 1011 -19.81 24.69 -46.20
CA SER A 1011 -20.95 24.63 -45.27
C SER A 1011 -21.83 23.40 -45.52
N GLY A 1012 -22.15 23.09 -46.77
CA GLY A 1012 -22.96 21.93 -47.14
C GLY A 1012 -22.32 20.60 -46.75
N PHE A 1013 -21.01 20.43 -46.99
CA PHE A 1013 -20.28 19.22 -46.61
C PHE A 1013 -20.08 19.08 -45.09
N THR A 1014 -20.15 20.16 -44.31
CA THR A 1014 -20.02 20.06 -42.85
C THR A 1014 -21.25 19.40 -42.20
N ILE A 1015 -22.45 19.49 -42.80
CA ILE A 1015 -23.68 18.92 -42.24
C ILE A 1015 -23.65 17.38 -42.19
N PRO A 1016 -23.34 16.65 -43.29
CA PRO A 1016 -23.16 15.19 -43.23
C PRO A 1016 -22.13 14.75 -42.20
N LEU A 1017 -21.05 15.51 -42.01
CA LEU A 1017 -20.00 15.17 -41.04
C LEU A 1017 -20.52 15.17 -39.60
N ILE A 1018 -21.39 16.12 -39.24
CA ILE A 1018 -22.06 16.17 -37.92
C ILE A 1018 -22.93 14.92 -37.74
N ILE A 1019 -23.75 14.59 -38.73
CA ILE A 1019 -24.64 13.43 -38.69
C ILE A 1019 -23.81 12.14 -38.53
N CYS A 1020 -22.77 11.96 -39.33
CA CYS A 1020 -21.87 10.80 -39.24
C CYS A 1020 -21.19 10.70 -37.87
N THR A 1021 -20.77 11.81 -37.27
CA THR A 1021 -20.13 11.83 -35.94
C THR A 1021 -21.12 11.42 -34.84
N LEU A 1022 -22.37 11.88 -34.92
CA LEU A 1022 -23.44 11.49 -33.98
C LEU A 1022 -23.83 10.02 -34.13
N LEU A 1023 -23.96 9.52 -35.37
CA LEU A 1023 -24.22 8.11 -35.65
C LEU A 1023 -23.07 7.22 -35.14
N PHE A 1024 -21.82 7.64 -35.33
CA PHE A 1024 -20.66 6.95 -34.79
C PHE A 1024 -20.69 6.87 -33.26
N ASN A 1025 -21.00 7.97 -32.58
CA ASN A 1025 -21.13 7.97 -31.12
C ASN A 1025 -22.24 7.04 -30.64
N GLU A 1026 -23.40 7.03 -31.33
CA GLU A 1026 -24.48 6.11 -31.00
C GLU A 1026 -24.07 4.65 -31.19
N TYR A 1027 -23.36 4.33 -32.28
CA TYR A 1027 -22.79 3.00 -32.50
C TYR A 1027 -21.83 2.58 -31.38
N CYS A 1028 -20.87 3.44 -31.03
CA CYS A 1028 -19.92 3.17 -29.94
C CYS A 1028 -20.62 3.03 -28.58
N ARG A 1029 -21.65 3.85 -28.33
CA ARG A 1029 -22.46 3.81 -27.12
C ARG A 1029 -23.19 2.47 -26.99
N GLN A 1030 -23.85 2.01 -28.04
CA GLN A 1030 -24.54 0.72 -28.02
C GLN A 1030 -23.57 -0.46 -27.90
N ARG A 1031 -22.41 -0.39 -28.55
CA ARG A 1031 -21.43 -1.48 -28.58
C ARG A 1031 -20.61 -1.62 -27.30
N PHE A 1032 -20.07 -0.52 -26.77
CA PHE A 1032 -19.04 -0.57 -25.72
C PHE A 1032 -19.53 -0.14 -24.34
N LEU A 1033 -20.45 0.83 -24.24
CA LEU A 1033 -20.94 1.33 -22.95
C LEU A 1033 -21.53 0.22 -22.05
N PRO A 1034 -22.24 -0.82 -22.56
CA PRO A 1034 -22.74 -1.91 -21.72
C PRO A 1034 -21.65 -2.59 -20.89
N VAL A 1035 -20.43 -2.75 -21.43
CA VAL A 1035 -19.28 -3.38 -20.75
C VAL A 1035 -18.81 -2.59 -19.53
N PHE A 1036 -19.03 -1.28 -19.50
CA PHE A 1036 -18.65 -0.40 -18.38
C PHE A 1036 -19.74 -0.28 -17.32
N LYS A 1037 -20.99 -0.64 -17.65
CA LYS A 1037 -22.13 -0.59 -16.75
C LYS A 1037 -22.42 -1.94 -16.12
N ASN A 1038 -22.36 -3.00 -16.91
CA ASN A 1038 -22.76 -4.35 -16.54
C ASN A 1038 -21.61 -5.31 -16.76
N ASN A 1039 -21.50 -6.32 -15.89
CA ASN A 1039 -20.57 -7.43 -16.07
C ASN A 1039 -21.27 -8.58 -16.82
N ALA A 1040 -20.51 -9.33 -17.62
CA ALA A 1040 -21.06 -10.43 -18.42
C ALA A 1040 -21.35 -11.66 -17.54
N ALA A 1041 -22.56 -12.21 -17.63
CA ALA A 1041 -22.97 -13.39 -16.85
C ALA A 1041 -22.07 -14.61 -17.11
N GLU A 1042 -21.74 -14.88 -18.37
CA GLU A 1042 -20.84 -15.97 -18.78
C GLU A 1042 -19.50 -15.92 -18.02
N VAL A 1043 -18.90 -14.73 -17.94
CA VAL A 1043 -17.60 -14.54 -17.26
C VAL A 1043 -17.73 -14.76 -15.76
N LEU A 1044 -18.80 -14.27 -15.13
CA LEU A 1044 -19.03 -14.45 -13.70
C LEU A 1044 -19.25 -15.91 -13.32
N ILE A 1045 -20.05 -16.64 -14.12
CA ILE A 1045 -20.32 -18.06 -13.89
C ILE A 1045 -19.03 -18.88 -14.05
N GLU A 1046 -18.21 -18.59 -15.06
CA GLU A 1046 -16.94 -19.27 -15.24
C GLU A 1046 -15.93 -18.98 -14.11
N MET A 1047 -15.93 -17.75 -13.57
CA MET A 1047 -15.14 -17.41 -12.39
C MET A 1047 -15.63 -18.17 -11.14
N ASP A 1048 -16.95 -18.23 -10.93
CA ASP A 1048 -17.55 -18.98 -9.82
C ASP A 1048 -17.20 -20.48 -9.92
N ARG A 1049 -17.31 -21.07 -11.11
CA ARG A 1049 -16.94 -22.47 -11.38
C ARG A 1049 -15.47 -22.77 -11.10
N LYS A 1050 -14.56 -21.86 -11.46
CA LYS A 1050 -13.12 -21.99 -11.16
C LYS A 1050 -12.83 -21.91 -9.67
N ASP A 1051 -13.52 -21.04 -8.94
CA ASP A 1051 -13.35 -20.92 -7.49
C ASP A 1051 -13.93 -22.09 -6.72
N GLU A 1052 -15.03 -22.68 -7.19
CA GLU A 1052 -15.57 -23.95 -6.69
C GLU A 1052 -14.60 -25.11 -6.93
N GLN A 1053 -14.08 -25.25 -8.15
CA GLN A 1053 -13.11 -26.31 -8.50
C GLN A 1053 -11.78 -26.20 -7.73
N SER A 1054 -11.37 -24.98 -7.36
CA SER A 1054 -10.15 -24.74 -6.59
C SER A 1054 -10.36 -24.80 -5.07
N GLY A 1055 -11.59 -25.01 -4.59
CA GLY A 1055 -11.92 -25.05 -3.16
C GLY A 1055 -11.85 -23.70 -2.44
N ARG A 1056 -11.69 -22.58 -3.16
CA ARG A 1056 -11.53 -21.23 -2.58
C ARG A 1056 -12.85 -20.58 -2.15
N MET A 1057 -13.99 -21.16 -2.54
CA MET A 1057 -15.31 -20.58 -2.31
C MET A 1057 -15.65 -20.43 -0.81
N GLU A 1058 -15.30 -21.39 0.02
CA GLU A 1058 -15.56 -21.34 1.47
C GLU A 1058 -14.76 -20.23 2.17
N GLU A 1059 -13.50 -20.04 1.75
CA GLU A 1059 -12.65 -18.96 2.26
C GLU A 1059 -13.24 -17.58 1.90
N ILE A 1060 -13.72 -17.42 0.65
CA ILE A 1060 -14.39 -16.20 0.21
C ILE A 1060 -15.62 -15.94 1.08
N HIS A 1061 -16.46 -16.95 1.32
CA HIS A 1061 -17.66 -16.80 2.15
C HIS A 1061 -17.35 -16.35 3.58
N GLN A 1062 -16.28 -16.88 4.19
CA GLN A 1062 -15.83 -16.44 5.52
C GLN A 1062 -15.34 -14.98 5.50
N GLN A 1063 -14.61 -14.58 4.47
CA GLN A 1063 -14.11 -13.20 4.34
C GLN A 1063 -15.26 -12.19 4.18
N LEU A 1064 -16.34 -12.53 3.48
CA LEU A 1064 -17.49 -11.64 3.24
C LEU A 1064 -18.12 -11.10 4.52
N HIS A 1065 -18.27 -11.95 5.55
CA HIS A 1065 -18.87 -11.57 6.83
C HIS A 1065 -18.08 -10.46 7.55
N SER A 1066 -16.75 -10.45 7.39
CA SER A 1066 -15.88 -9.44 8.01
C SER A 1066 -15.69 -8.18 7.15
N ALA A 1067 -15.94 -8.28 5.82
CA ALA A 1067 -15.54 -7.25 4.87
C ALA A 1067 -16.29 -5.91 5.03
N TYR A 1068 -17.61 -5.95 5.29
CA TYR A 1068 -18.46 -4.75 5.37
C TYR A 1068 -18.83 -4.36 6.81
N CYS A 1069 -17.91 -4.58 7.75
CA CYS A 1069 -18.08 -4.13 9.13
C CYS A 1069 -17.73 -2.63 9.27
N GLN A 1070 -18.69 -1.80 9.71
CA GLN A 1070 -18.45 -0.38 10.01
C GLN A 1070 -17.44 -0.17 11.16
N PHE A 1071 -17.31 -1.17 12.05
CA PHE A 1071 -16.53 -1.10 13.27
C PHE A 1071 -15.76 -2.41 13.50
N ASN A 1072 -14.43 -2.38 13.42
CA ASN A 1072 -13.59 -3.57 13.66
C ASN A 1072 -13.56 -4.02 15.14
N VAL A 1073 -13.85 -3.11 16.08
CA VAL A 1073 -13.70 -3.38 17.52
C VAL A 1073 -14.94 -4.05 18.14
N ILE A 1074 -16.12 -3.84 17.57
CA ILE A 1074 -17.39 -4.32 18.14
C ILE A 1074 -17.76 -5.72 17.60
N SER A 1075 -17.20 -6.15 16.46
CA SER A 1075 -17.59 -7.43 15.83
C SER A 1075 -17.10 -8.67 16.58
N GLN A 1076 -15.99 -8.59 17.32
CA GLN A 1076 -15.50 -9.73 18.13
C GLN A 1076 -16.46 -10.09 19.28
N GLU A 1077 -17.17 -9.10 19.85
CA GLU A 1077 -18.22 -9.35 20.84
C GLU A 1077 -19.56 -9.74 20.19
N LEU A 1078 -19.92 -9.16 19.05
CA LEU A 1078 -21.15 -9.51 18.34
C LEU A 1078 -21.13 -10.94 17.77
N CYS A 1079 -20.02 -11.37 17.15
CA CYS A 1079 -19.83 -12.74 16.67
C CYS A 1079 -19.88 -13.75 17.84
N ARG A 1080 -19.38 -13.39 19.02
CA ARG A 1080 -19.51 -14.20 20.23
C ARG A 1080 -20.97 -14.35 20.66
N SER A 1081 -21.76 -13.27 20.60
CA SER A 1081 -23.18 -13.29 20.98
C SER A 1081 -24.08 -14.04 19.98
N GLN A 1082 -23.80 -13.94 18.67
CA GLN A 1082 -24.59 -14.64 17.65
C GLN A 1082 -24.28 -16.13 17.56
N CYS A 1083 -23.03 -16.55 17.81
CA CYS A 1083 -22.69 -17.98 17.91
C CYS A 1083 -23.32 -18.66 19.14
N LEU A 1084 -23.59 -17.90 20.22
CA LEU A 1084 -24.30 -18.42 21.40
C LEU A 1084 -25.81 -18.58 21.16
N ASN A 1085 -26.42 -17.76 20.30
CA ASN A 1085 -27.85 -17.87 19.99
C ASN A 1085 -28.19 -18.93 18.92
N ASN A 1086 -27.26 -19.28 18.03
CA ASN A 1086 -27.49 -20.28 16.97
C ASN A 1086 -27.28 -21.74 17.40
N GLN A 1087 -26.96 -22.01 18.67
CA GLN A 1087 -26.93 -23.37 19.24
C GLN A 1087 -28.24 -23.72 20.02
N GLY A 1088 -29.26 -22.86 19.95
CA GLY A 1088 -30.49 -23.00 20.74
C GLY A 1088 -31.78 -23.27 19.96
N GLU A 1089 -31.75 -23.54 18.66
CA GLU A 1089 -32.97 -23.87 17.89
C GLU A 1089 -32.76 -25.11 17.00
N GLY A 1090 -33.15 -26.25 17.55
CA GLY A 1090 -33.34 -27.52 16.86
C GLY A 1090 -34.53 -28.27 17.47
N ASP A 1091 -35.59 -28.40 16.68
CA ASP A 1091 -36.75 -29.28 16.79
C ASP A 1091 -37.74 -29.14 17.96
N SER A 1092 -38.89 -28.52 17.65
CA SER A 1092 -40.19 -29.15 17.93
C SER A 1092 -41.30 -28.59 17.03
N SER A 1093 -41.69 -29.37 16.02
CA SER A 1093 -43.00 -29.28 15.38
C SER A 1093 -43.72 -30.61 15.62
N LEU A 1094 -44.80 -30.59 16.42
CA LEU A 1094 -45.89 -31.57 16.34
C LEU A 1094 -47.16 -30.96 16.99
N ASP A 1095 -48.28 -31.32 16.38
CA ASP A 1095 -49.59 -30.66 16.33
C ASP A 1095 -50.36 -30.41 17.64
N PRO A 1096 -51.36 -29.51 17.61
CA PRO A 1096 -52.17 -29.13 18.75
C PRO A 1096 -53.47 -29.94 18.82
N GLU A 1097 -53.66 -30.78 19.84
CA GLU A 1097 -55.00 -31.15 20.29
C GLU A 1097 -55.01 -31.60 21.76
N LYS A 1098 -56.08 -31.18 22.47
CA LYS A 1098 -56.57 -31.58 23.80
C LYS A 1098 -56.12 -30.81 25.04
N LEU A 1099 -57.02 -29.89 25.40
CA LEU A 1099 -57.76 -29.81 26.67
C LEU A 1099 -57.01 -29.82 28.03
N LYS A 1100 -57.10 -28.64 28.66
CA LYS A 1100 -57.57 -28.37 30.03
C LYS A 1100 -56.77 -28.84 31.27
N SER A 1101 -56.51 -27.82 32.08
CA SER A 1101 -56.65 -27.73 33.55
C SER A 1101 -55.43 -27.97 34.45
N GLY A 1102 -55.18 -27.00 35.34
CA GLY A 1102 -54.81 -27.28 36.74
C GLY A 1102 -53.43 -26.82 37.21
N ASN A 1103 -53.44 -25.66 37.89
CA ASN A 1103 -52.68 -25.28 39.09
C ASN A 1103 -51.15 -25.05 39.08
N GLU A 1104 -50.80 -23.88 39.62
CA GLU A 1104 -49.53 -23.40 40.21
C GLU A 1104 -49.06 -24.23 41.46
N PRO A 1105 -48.01 -23.83 42.23
CA PRO A 1105 -46.58 -23.74 41.89
C PRO A 1105 -45.64 -24.29 43.02
N SER A 1106 -44.40 -24.73 42.74
CA SER A 1106 -43.29 -24.80 43.73
C SER A 1106 -42.02 -25.38 43.08
N GLN A 1107 -40.92 -24.63 42.98
CA GLN A 1107 -39.76 -24.56 43.91
C GLN A 1107 -38.86 -25.81 44.02
N LEU A 1108 -37.55 -25.53 43.87
CA LEU A 1108 -36.36 -26.15 44.48
C LEU A 1108 -35.68 -27.39 43.85
N ASN A 1109 -34.43 -27.12 43.39
CA ASN A 1109 -33.15 -27.79 43.66
C ASN A 1109 -32.92 -29.30 43.44
N GLY A 1110 -31.72 -29.61 42.91
CA GLY A 1110 -31.01 -30.89 43.05
C GLY A 1110 -30.90 -31.66 41.73
N SER A 1111 -29.82 -31.49 40.97
CA SER A 1111 -28.59 -32.32 41.00
C SER A 1111 -28.76 -33.78 40.56
N CYS A 1112 -27.77 -34.21 39.78
CA CYS A 1112 -27.26 -35.58 39.63
C CYS A 1112 -27.83 -36.48 38.52
N THR A 1113 -26.95 -36.69 37.52
CA THR A 1113 -26.49 -37.99 36.98
C THR A 1113 -27.52 -39.01 36.56
N VAL A 1114 -27.47 -39.44 35.29
CA VAL A 1114 -27.81 -40.82 34.93
C VAL A 1114 -26.83 -41.39 33.89
N HIS A 1115 -26.32 -42.56 34.27
CA HIS A 1115 -25.57 -43.57 33.56
C HIS A 1115 -26.47 -44.36 32.58
N SER A 1116 -25.92 -44.67 31.41
CA SER A 1116 -25.93 -45.96 30.67
C SER A 1116 -27.15 -46.91 30.61
N ASN A 1117 -27.31 -47.51 29.41
CA ASN A 1117 -27.93 -48.82 29.05
C ASN A 1117 -29.34 -48.74 28.44
N LEU A 1118 -29.81 -49.59 27.52
CA LEU A 1118 -29.29 -50.62 26.59
C LEU A 1118 -30.46 -50.92 25.59
N ASP A 1119 -30.13 -51.44 24.40
CA ASP A 1119 -30.88 -52.38 23.54
C ASP A 1119 -32.24 -52.08 22.86
N ILE A 1120 -32.28 -52.38 21.54
CA ILE A 1120 -33.04 -53.44 20.81
C ILE A 1120 -32.94 -53.09 19.29
N ALA A 1121 -32.09 -53.74 18.48
CA ALA A 1121 -32.29 -54.95 17.66
C ALA A 1121 -33.42 -54.88 16.59
N GLU A 1122 -33.11 -54.94 15.28
CA GLU A 1122 -33.12 -56.17 14.45
C GLU A 1122 -33.05 -55.96 12.90
N THR A 1123 -32.09 -56.68 12.28
CA THR A 1123 -32.05 -57.45 11.00
C THR A 1123 -32.66 -57.02 9.65
N ARG A 1124 -31.84 -57.09 8.56
CA ARG A 1124 -31.78 -58.18 7.52
C ARG A 1124 -30.79 -57.82 6.38
N LYS A 1125 -29.63 -58.49 6.29
CA LYS A 1125 -29.24 -59.56 5.32
C LYS A 1125 -29.36 -59.24 3.82
N LYS A 1126 -28.22 -58.97 3.15
CA LYS A 1126 -27.49 -59.94 2.31
C LYS A 1126 -26.04 -59.51 2.18
#